data_AF-A0AAW8T2E5-F1
#
_entry.id   AF-A0AAW8T2E5-F1
#
_cell.length_a   1.000
_cell.length_b   1.000
_cell.length_c   1.000
_cell.angle_alpha   90.00
_cell.angle_beta   90.00
_cell.angle_gamma   90.00
#
_symmetry.space_group_name_H-M   'P 1'
#
loop_
_entity.id
_entity.type
_entity.pdbx_description
1 polymer ?
#
loop_
_entity_poly.entity_id
_entity_poly.type
_entity_poly.pdbx_seq_one_letter_code
_entity_poly.pdbx_strand_id
1 'polypeptide(L)'
;MNRKIQIVALLLLLLSCFSGIFTEVVKASEREEEIILYKQDHLVVSYLYHIEEAEKQNIWYLKLSRISEKENYHQRFKLKVMDEDQKVIKYGTIEGMEQQEDWLVEKEFSTSNKKELSFELPKELKDIRLIVQMDEKKSKEEEEQDVQENILPNDLGCQLSIEKEKSKKMKTKASKINERNQEKQKENNKLAGPSLKSSNTPALRAGEGGLAYSLHKYTNKEPEYSGSTNPDGIYPTPSWKPLGQENVLNHQGGVETVAGWDGNTSWDTSNQNLRNSYIHYGYNADVADRASLSIRKMAMATEKEDEFNVRLNVRGQTNYEPGIDIVLVLDNSASLRLGPKEIALNMVKKLIDQLAQLKNEGKANIRIGSHTFSSYETSNQVAHSTFQISENPEDWKKIYGSEGYGKWPWGQTHTQRGLAEGYDLFEKAKETDEGAGKTYNRKKMMLVFTDGAPNQSWTPITTMYDSDMFYDKVRILRNDDKNSTANYKVGSSLGSTGTSVKFSRGINYGGYTINSHLTTTNSTAKDIKEQGVEIHTIAVDITKVSAEGHSESELIEGLFRMASRKANASGSVSNRNNYFFQYGSISDLEQYINEWYSEISYSIYKGKLDDPLGDMVDLVPNSVKISRAAGDPFTLPQVVMKENNRRLTVDNINLYKGQEIQIDYKVKLRTNDSAFEEGKWYQTNGKTTLEPTPEQSPDVLDFAVPSVRLPREEEVDIPVEKKWEDTRNNEEDFWGLRPDKIVASLQKKIGAEEVLQTDVTKNTNWKATLTTVLEEGEEFQVVEKDRVKGYAKAVSAPANFTKASLGSNTVTITNKLLTTDYTFKKVSHDGKTPFTGTDKPKFKVTRQAKNGLSERIVYTDIEPKTDGSVTIEKLPIGSYTVEETTVPIGHNKLSNFTIEVAENSAGTAVFATVAGQGSQLVVSNKLRDFTLEVFKVDSEDDPLNGASFKLTGPNGYDRTLFSGSTFNFTGLKPGNYALIEITVPDGYTGLKGESKFRIENDGSITYETNNPLVRERSSLANNKIELIIENKLIISTGALPSTGSIGGAHTKTAFVFIGIGVLLSFGSLYFNWKKTNI
;
A
#
# COMPACT_ATOMS: atom_id res chain seq x y z
N MET A 1 -2.72 -56.02 23.91
CA MET A 1 -3.63 -56.95 24.61
C MET A 1 -5.03 -56.33 24.66
N ASN A 2 -6.10 -57.13 24.58
CA ASN A 2 -7.50 -56.67 24.42
C ASN A 2 -7.98 -55.78 25.60
N ARG A 3 -8.99 -54.89 25.49
CA ARG A 3 -10.35 -55.11 24.94
C ARG A 3 -11.02 -53.85 24.36
N LYS A 4 -12.22 -54.09 23.81
CA LYS A 4 -13.09 -53.28 22.93
C LYS A 4 -14.35 -52.78 23.67
N ILE A 5 -14.96 -51.70 23.15
CA ILE A 5 -16.42 -51.52 22.87
C ILE A 5 -17.40 -51.05 23.98
N GLN A 6 -17.95 -49.84 23.72
CA GLN A 6 -19.37 -49.38 23.70
C GLN A 6 -20.25 -49.05 24.94
N ILE A 7 -20.96 -47.93 24.74
CA ILE A 7 -22.40 -47.63 25.00
C ILE A 7 -22.91 -47.62 26.44
N VAL A 8 -23.49 -46.48 26.82
CA VAL A 8 -24.61 -46.40 27.77
C VAL A 8 -25.73 -45.60 27.11
N ALA A 9 -26.91 -46.19 27.03
CA ALA A 9 -28.18 -45.54 26.72
C ALA A 9 -29.28 -46.18 27.58
N LEU A 10 -30.32 -45.41 27.88
CA LEU A 10 -31.51 -45.76 28.65
C LEU A 10 -31.29 -46.13 30.13
N LEU A 11 -31.71 -45.20 31.00
CA LEU A 11 -32.71 -45.54 32.00
C LEU A 11 -33.87 -44.55 31.84
N LEU A 12 -35.01 -45.06 31.37
CA LEU A 12 -36.21 -44.32 31.00
C LEU A 12 -37.25 -44.41 32.12
N LEU A 13 -38.19 -43.46 32.12
CA LEU A 13 -39.56 -43.57 32.68
C LEU A 13 -39.72 -43.74 34.20
N LEU A 14 -40.24 -42.67 34.82
CA LEU A 14 -41.47 -42.79 35.61
C LEU A 14 -42.55 -41.85 35.03
N LEU A 15 -43.79 -42.32 35.07
CA LEU A 15 -45.02 -41.79 34.44
C LEU A 15 -45.38 -40.40 35.00
N SER A 16 -45.90 -39.41 34.27
CA SER A 16 -46.98 -39.32 33.25
C SER A 16 -48.42 -39.23 33.81
N CYS A 17 -49.19 -38.32 33.21
CA CYS A 17 -50.65 -38.08 33.32
C CYS A 17 -51.14 -37.00 34.31
N PHE A 18 -51.34 -35.77 33.81
CA PHE A 18 -52.70 -35.23 33.61
C PHE A 18 -52.71 -34.25 32.42
N SER A 19 -53.85 -34.14 31.74
CA SER A 19 -54.01 -33.45 30.45
C SER A 19 -54.97 -32.27 30.54
N GLY A 20 -54.70 -31.25 29.73
CA GLY A 20 -55.71 -30.28 29.26
C GLY A 20 -55.98 -29.08 30.16
N ILE A 21 -55.49 -27.92 29.74
CA ILE A 21 -56.31 -26.79 29.25
C ILE A 21 -55.48 -26.11 28.15
N PHE A 22 -56.08 -25.88 26.99
CA PHE A 22 -55.54 -24.92 26.03
C PHE A 22 -55.84 -23.51 26.57
N THR A 23 -54.81 -22.71 26.78
CA THR A 23 -54.93 -21.25 26.62
C THR A 23 -54.11 -20.91 25.40
N GLU A 24 -54.74 -20.28 24.40
CA GLU A 24 -54.01 -19.71 23.28
C GLU A 24 -52.99 -18.69 23.79
N VAL A 25 -51.80 -18.69 23.21
CA VAL A 25 -50.83 -17.62 23.46
C VAL A 25 -51.33 -16.40 22.71
N VAL A 26 -52.09 -15.56 23.41
CA VAL A 26 -52.34 -14.16 23.04
C VAL A 26 -51.00 -13.55 22.66
N LYS A 27 -50.87 -13.10 21.41
CA LYS A 27 -49.67 -12.37 21.00
C LYS A 27 -49.74 -10.99 21.64
N ALA A 28 -48.91 -10.83 22.66
CA ALA A 28 -48.65 -9.58 23.31
C ALA A 28 -47.62 -8.78 22.48
N SER A 29 -48.02 -7.66 21.88
CA SER A 29 -47.04 -6.67 21.40
C SER A 29 -46.91 -5.56 22.44
N GLU A 30 -45.84 -5.60 23.22
CA GLU A 30 -45.52 -4.62 24.26
C GLU A 30 -44.38 -3.72 23.79
N ARG A 31 -44.51 -2.40 23.99
CA ARG A 31 -43.35 -1.51 24.06
C ARG A 31 -42.96 -1.37 25.51
N GLU A 32 -41.67 -1.58 25.80
CA GLU A 32 -41.12 -1.47 27.16
C GLU A 32 -40.69 -0.02 27.51
N GLU A 33 -40.64 0.90 26.55
CA GLU A 33 -40.18 2.29 26.75
C GLU A 33 -41.33 3.31 26.74
N GLU A 34 -41.43 4.11 27.80
CA GLU A 34 -42.40 5.21 27.94
C GLU A 34 -42.05 6.37 26.97
N ILE A 35 -42.95 6.66 26.03
CA ILE A 35 -42.74 7.61 24.93
C ILE A 35 -43.24 8.99 25.33
N ILE A 36 -42.36 10.00 25.30
CA ILE A 36 -42.74 11.40 25.51
C ILE A 36 -43.51 11.90 24.28
N LEU A 37 -44.80 12.17 24.45
CA LEU A 37 -45.68 12.74 23.43
C LEU A 37 -45.54 14.26 23.36
N TYR A 38 -45.35 14.90 24.52
CA TYR A 38 -45.13 16.34 24.62
C TYR A 38 -44.24 16.67 25.82
N LYS A 39 -43.31 17.60 25.63
CA LYS A 39 -42.53 18.18 26.71
C LYS A 39 -42.29 19.65 26.46
N GLN A 40 -42.78 20.47 27.39
CA GLN A 40 -42.45 21.88 27.53
C GLN A 40 -42.00 22.13 28.98
N ASP A 41 -41.36 23.26 29.26
CA ASP A 41 -40.60 23.57 30.50
C ASP A 41 -41.32 23.35 31.85
N HIS A 42 -42.62 23.06 31.85
CA HIS A 42 -43.41 22.77 33.05
C HIS A 42 -44.46 21.64 32.87
N LEU A 43 -44.42 20.89 31.77
CA LEU A 43 -45.39 19.84 31.49
C LEU A 43 -44.76 18.74 30.65
N VAL A 44 -44.74 17.52 31.20
CA VAL A 44 -44.45 16.29 30.46
C VAL A 44 -45.76 15.52 30.29
N VAL A 45 -46.05 15.13 29.05
CA VAL A 45 -47.09 14.15 28.70
C VAL A 45 -46.40 12.99 28.00
N SER A 46 -46.54 11.80 28.57
CA SER A 46 -45.97 10.56 28.04
C SER A 46 -47.02 9.46 27.98
N TYR A 47 -46.76 8.48 27.12
CA TYR A 47 -47.59 7.29 26.98
C TYR A 47 -46.76 6.03 26.77
N LEU A 48 -47.29 4.92 27.27
CA LEU A 48 -46.88 3.56 26.99
C LEU A 48 -48.12 2.83 26.46
N TYR A 49 -47.96 1.96 25.46
CA TYR A 49 -49.09 1.11 25.05
C TYR A 49 -48.65 -0.31 24.78
N HIS A 50 -49.60 -1.21 25.01
CA HIS A 50 -49.47 -2.64 24.85
C HIS A 50 -50.77 -3.17 24.24
N ILE A 51 -50.69 -4.17 23.36
CA ILE A 51 -51.85 -4.78 22.70
C ILE A 51 -51.86 -6.28 22.95
N GLU A 52 -52.99 -6.77 23.44
CA GLU A 52 -53.32 -8.19 23.52
C GLU A 52 -54.18 -8.59 22.31
N GLU A 53 -53.63 -9.35 21.37
CA GLU A 53 -54.37 -9.94 20.24
C GLU A 53 -55.23 -11.14 20.71
N ALA A 54 -56.52 -10.94 20.99
CA ALA A 54 -57.46 -12.02 21.34
C ALA A 54 -58.25 -12.54 20.11
N GLU A 55 -59.00 -13.64 20.25
CA GLU A 55 -59.69 -14.30 19.12
C GLU A 55 -60.58 -13.35 18.30
N LYS A 56 -61.41 -12.54 18.98
CA LYS A 56 -62.53 -11.79 18.39
C LYS A 56 -62.28 -10.28 18.24
N GLN A 57 -61.50 -9.69 19.14
CA GLN A 57 -61.21 -8.26 19.23
C GLN A 57 -59.80 -8.09 19.81
N ASN A 58 -59.14 -6.96 19.52
CA ASN A 58 -57.83 -6.61 20.06
C ASN A 58 -58.03 -5.71 21.29
N ILE A 59 -57.37 -6.02 22.40
CA ILE A 59 -57.44 -5.19 23.61
C ILE A 59 -56.20 -4.29 23.65
N TRP A 60 -56.44 -2.98 23.56
CA TRP A 60 -55.39 -1.96 23.60
C TRP A 60 -55.29 -1.37 25.00
N TYR A 61 -54.19 -1.62 25.69
CA TYR A 61 -53.85 -0.99 26.96
C TYR A 61 -52.99 0.25 26.70
N LEU A 62 -53.44 1.39 27.19
CA LEU A 62 -52.76 2.67 27.06
C LEU A 62 -52.52 3.25 28.46
N LYS A 63 -51.27 3.32 28.88
CA LYS A 63 -50.84 4.00 30.10
C LYS A 63 -50.42 5.41 29.73
N LEU A 64 -51.04 6.41 30.33
CA LEU A 64 -50.76 7.83 30.14
C LEU A 64 -50.24 8.43 31.44
N SER A 65 -49.23 9.27 31.34
CA SER A 65 -48.60 9.95 32.46
C SER A 65 -48.53 11.44 32.15
N ARG A 66 -49.00 12.27 33.08
CA ARG A 66 -48.84 13.72 33.03
C ARG A 66 -48.35 14.27 34.37
N ILE A 67 -47.41 15.21 34.31
CA ILE A 67 -46.87 15.90 35.49
C ILE A 67 -46.78 17.39 35.17
N SER A 68 -47.48 18.21 35.95
CA SER A 68 -47.29 19.66 36.00
C SER A 68 -46.12 19.98 36.94
N GLU A 69 -45.12 20.69 36.44
CA GLU A 69 -43.93 21.10 37.19
C GLU A 69 -44.08 22.53 37.74
N LYS A 70 -45.31 23.07 37.80
CA LYS A 70 -45.67 24.35 38.43
C LYS A 70 -46.54 24.15 39.65
N GLU A 71 -46.06 24.62 40.80
CA GLU A 71 -46.88 24.73 42.00
C GLU A 71 -48.13 25.59 41.73
N ASN A 72 -49.29 25.11 42.20
CA ASN A 72 -50.62 25.75 42.11
C ASN A 72 -51.34 25.69 40.74
N TYR A 73 -50.95 24.82 39.80
CA TYR A 73 -51.77 24.54 38.59
C TYR A 73 -52.22 23.08 38.57
N HIS A 74 -53.54 22.88 38.48
CA HIS A 74 -54.16 21.57 38.34
C HIS A 74 -54.68 21.44 36.91
N GLN A 75 -54.48 20.28 36.30
CA GLN A 75 -54.84 20.01 34.92
C GLN A 75 -55.82 18.84 34.85
N ARG A 76 -56.64 18.78 33.80
CA ARG A 76 -57.42 17.59 33.41
C ARG A 76 -57.06 17.20 31.98
N PHE A 77 -56.88 15.91 31.74
CA PHE A 77 -56.52 15.36 30.44
C PHE A 77 -57.75 15.11 29.56
N LYS A 78 -57.61 15.32 28.25
CA LYS A 78 -58.60 15.01 27.23
C LYS A 78 -57.96 14.13 26.16
N LEU A 79 -58.62 13.07 25.73
CA LEU A 79 -58.15 12.22 24.64
C LEU A 79 -59.25 11.93 23.63
N LYS A 80 -58.85 11.83 22.37
CA LYS A 80 -59.67 11.43 21.23
C LYS A 80 -58.93 10.31 20.50
N VAL A 81 -59.65 9.27 20.13
CA VAL A 81 -59.09 8.07 19.50
C VAL A 81 -59.90 7.80 18.24
N MET A 82 -59.20 7.67 17.12
CA MET A 82 -59.81 7.53 15.81
C MET A 82 -59.22 6.33 15.06
N ASP A 83 -60.03 5.77 14.17
CA ASP A 83 -59.57 4.76 13.22
C ASP A 83 -58.77 5.38 12.06
N GLU A 84 -58.30 4.51 11.15
CA GLU A 84 -57.55 4.87 9.93
C GLU A 84 -58.35 5.82 8.99
N ASP A 85 -59.68 5.80 9.05
CA ASP A 85 -60.61 6.66 8.30
C ASP A 85 -60.90 8.01 9.00
N GLN A 86 -60.26 8.29 10.13
CA GLN A 86 -60.52 9.44 11.02
C GLN A 86 -61.92 9.46 11.67
N LYS A 87 -62.61 8.32 11.75
CA LYS A 87 -63.86 8.20 12.52
C LYS A 87 -63.52 7.95 13.98
N VAL A 88 -64.29 8.58 14.86
CA VAL A 88 -64.08 8.47 16.31
C VAL A 88 -64.53 7.11 16.81
N ILE A 89 -63.63 6.45 17.53
CA ILE A 89 -63.88 5.15 18.15
C ILE A 89 -64.77 5.38 19.38
N LYS A 90 -65.86 4.63 19.49
CA LYS A 90 -66.78 4.73 20.62
C LYS A 90 -66.14 4.18 21.90
N TYR A 91 -66.20 4.96 22.97
CA TYR A 91 -65.66 4.60 24.27
C TYR A 91 -66.63 3.72 25.06
N GLY A 92 -66.07 2.81 25.87
CA GLY A 92 -66.79 2.18 26.98
C GLY A 92 -66.93 3.13 28.17
N THR A 93 -67.58 2.67 29.25
CA THR A 93 -67.58 3.41 30.52
C THR A 93 -66.22 3.26 31.20
N ILE A 94 -65.46 4.35 31.31
CA ILE A 94 -64.12 4.35 31.92
C ILE A 94 -64.13 5.11 33.24
N GLU A 95 -63.61 4.49 34.30
CA GLU A 95 -63.61 5.04 35.65
C GLU A 95 -62.81 6.35 35.74
N GLY A 96 -63.38 7.39 36.35
CA GLY A 96 -62.76 8.71 36.49
C GLY A 96 -62.74 9.58 35.23
N MET A 97 -63.31 9.10 34.12
CA MET A 97 -63.49 9.86 32.88
C MET A 97 -64.96 9.95 32.47
N GLU A 98 -65.28 10.90 31.60
CA GLU A 98 -66.57 11.04 30.94
C GLU A 98 -66.42 11.42 29.47
N GLN A 99 -67.39 11.01 28.65
CA GLN A 99 -67.41 11.37 27.24
C GLN A 99 -68.12 12.71 27.06
N GLN A 100 -67.41 13.68 26.48
CA GLN A 100 -67.92 14.98 26.08
C GLN A 100 -67.75 15.11 24.56
N GLU A 101 -68.87 15.05 23.83
CA GLU A 101 -68.90 14.89 22.37
C GLU A 101 -68.02 13.72 21.88
N ASP A 102 -66.97 14.01 21.12
CA ASP A 102 -66.00 13.07 20.57
C ASP A 102 -64.78 12.82 21.49
N TRP A 103 -64.70 13.50 22.64
CA TRP A 103 -63.56 13.44 23.56
C TRP A 103 -63.90 12.64 24.82
N LEU A 104 -62.91 11.93 25.34
CA LEU A 104 -62.93 11.35 26.68
C LEU A 104 -62.09 12.24 27.61
N VAL A 105 -62.71 12.74 28.69
CA VAL A 105 -62.20 13.82 29.54
C VAL A 105 -62.09 13.34 30.98
N GLU A 106 -60.98 13.65 31.67
CA GLU A 106 -60.84 13.43 33.12
C GLU A 106 -61.83 14.32 33.90
N LYS A 107 -62.58 13.71 34.83
CA LYS A 107 -63.57 14.41 35.65
C LYS A 107 -62.94 15.41 36.62
N GLU A 108 -61.79 15.03 37.18
CA GLU A 108 -61.09 15.78 38.22
C GLU A 108 -59.82 16.45 37.69
N PHE A 109 -59.45 17.57 38.31
CA PHE A 109 -58.23 18.32 38.00
C PHE A 109 -57.13 18.07 39.05
N SER A 110 -55.96 17.62 38.62
CA SER A 110 -54.82 17.29 39.51
C SER A 110 -53.49 17.84 39.00
N THR A 111 -52.50 17.99 39.88
CA THR A 111 -51.13 18.43 39.54
C THR A 111 -50.35 17.39 38.75
N SER A 112 -50.59 16.11 38.99
CA SER A 112 -50.12 14.99 38.16
C SER A 112 -51.18 13.90 38.11
N ASN A 113 -51.13 13.05 37.08
CA ASN A 113 -51.89 11.81 37.06
C ASN A 113 -51.17 10.74 36.24
N LYS A 114 -51.30 9.48 36.66
CA LYS A 114 -51.00 8.31 35.83
C LYS A 114 -52.29 7.53 35.66
N LYS A 115 -52.71 7.33 34.41
CA LYS A 115 -53.99 6.69 34.08
C LYS A 115 -53.75 5.54 33.12
N GLU A 116 -54.26 4.37 33.46
CA GLU A 116 -54.31 3.22 32.57
C GLU A 116 -55.72 3.12 31.98
N LEU A 117 -55.79 2.90 30.68
CA LEU A 117 -57.02 2.80 29.89
C LEU A 117 -56.96 1.51 29.08
N SER A 118 -58.07 0.81 28.95
CA SER A 118 -58.20 -0.32 28.03
C SER A 118 -59.32 -0.06 27.02
N PHE A 119 -59.08 -0.42 25.76
CA PHE A 119 -60.05 -0.30 24.67
C PHE A 119 -60.18 -1.66 23.95
N GLU A 120 -61.39 -2.22 23.92
CA GLU A 120 -61.71 -3.42 23.13
C GLU A 120 -62.11 -2.99 21.72
N LEU A 121 -61.25 -3.28 20.73
CA LEU A 121 -61.41 -2.81 19.35
C LEU A 121 -61.57 -3.97 18.35
N PRO A 122 -62.35 -3.80 17.26
CA PRO A 122 -62.45 -4.80 16.18
C PRO A 122 -61.08 -5.25 15.67
N LYS A 123 -60.93 -6.56 15.43
CA LYS A 123 -59.66 -7.20 15.06
C LYS A 123 -59.10 -6.75 13.70
N GLU A 124 -59.96 -6.13 12.89
CA GLU A 124 -59.65 -5.52 11.61
C GLU A 124 -58.82 -4.24 11.75
N LEU A 125 -59.02 -3.47 12.84
CA LEU A 125 -58.27 -2.25 13.13
C LEU A 125 -56.86 -2.58 13.62
N LYS A 126 -55.86 -2.10 12.89
CA LYS A 126 -54.44 -2.40 13.15
C LYS A 126 -53.67 -1.16 13.55
N ASP A 127 -54.09 -0.01 13.05
CA ASP A 127 -53.64 1.29 13.49
C ASP A 127 -54.80 2.08 14.12
N ILE A 128 -54.49 2.83 15.17
CA ILE A 128 -55.37 3.86 15.72
C ILE A 128 -54.60 5.16 15.90
N ARG A 129 -55.28 6.30 15.74
CA ARG A 129 -54.70 7.62 16.02
C ARG A 129 -55.19 8.13 17.36
N LEU A 130 -54.27 8.25 18.31
CA LEU A 130 -54.49 8.96 19.57
C LEU A 130 -54.22 10.46 19.34
N ILE A 131 -55.15 11.31 19.75
CA ILE A 131 -54.99 12.77 19.85
C ILE A 131 -55.25 13.15 21.30
N VAL A 132 -54.47 14.08 21.83
CA VAL A 132 -54.52 14.50 23.23
C VAL A 132 -54.68 16.01 23.33
N GLN A 133 -55.42 16.43 24.33
CA GLN A 133 -55.59 17.81 24.74
C GLN A 133 -55.59 17.89 26.28
N MET A 134 -55.49 19.10 26.80
CA MET A 134 -55.47 19.31 28.25
C MET A 134 -56.09 20.65 28.58
N ASP A 135 -56.83 20.70 29.69
CA ASP A 135 -57.32 21.94 30.26
C ASP A 135 -56.61 22.20 31.59
N GLU A 136 -56.34 23.46 31.90
CA GLU A 136 -55.64 23.90 33.08
C GLU A 136 -56.49 24.87 33.91
N LYS A 137 -56.45 24.70 35.24
CA LYS A 137 -57.01 25.65 36.20
C LYS A 137 -56.00 25.94 37.31
N LYS A 138 -56.04 27.16 37.84
CA LYS A 138 -55.04 27.65 38.79
C LYS A 138 -55.55 27.59 40.22
N SER A 139 -55.08 26.61 40.98
CA SER A 139 -55.46 26.39 42.38
C SER A 139 -55.22 27.63 43.24
N LYS A 140 -56.33 28.21 43.71
CA LYS A 140 -56.42 29.11 44.87
C LYS A 140 -57.72 28.82 45.60
N GLU A 141 -57.70 28.96 46.91
CA GLU A 141 -58.89 28.90 47.76
C GLU A 141 -59.85 30.06 47.44
N GLU A 142 -61.14 29.74 47.28
CA GLU A 142 -62.29 30.66 47.27
C GLU A 142 -62.35 31.74 46.15
N GLU A 143 -62.60 31.34 44.89
CA GLU A 143 -63.48 32.04 43.92
C GLU A 143 -63.65 31.20 42.63
N GLU A 144 -64.71 31.43 41.83
CA GLU A 144 -64.90 30.74 40.53
C GLU A 144 -63.77 31.06 39.55
N GLN A 145 -63.04 30.04 39.11
CA GLN A 145 -61.84 30.18 38.29
C GLN A 145 -62.11 29.77 36.83
N ASP A 146 -61.76 30.66 35.89
CA ASP A 146 -61.75 30.36 34.46
C ASP A 146 -60.87 29.14 34.17
N VAL A 147 -61.42 28.16 33.47
CA VAL A 147 -60.69 26.99 32.97
C VAL A 147 -60.07 27.37 31.62
N GLN A 148 -58.74 27.33 31.52
CA GLN A 148 -58.07 27.50 30.25
C GLN A 148 -58.11 26.18 29.49
N GLU A 149 -58.98 26.09 28.49
CA GLU A 149 -59.10 24.87 27.68
C GLU A 149 -58.05 24.74 26.58
N ASN A 150 -57.70 23.50 26.25
CA ASN A 150 -56.84 23.11 25.13
C ASN A 150 -55.46 23.79 25.15
N ILE A 151 -54.74 23.70 26.28
CA ILE A 151 -53.39 24.29 26.45
C ILE A 151 -52.29 23.57 25.65
N LEU A 152 -52.58 22.43 25.03
CA LEU A 152 -51.64 21.69 24.18
C LEU A 152 -51.81 22.09 22.70
N PRO A 153 -50.77 21.96 21.86
CA PRO A 153 -50.89 22.22 20.43
C PRO A 153 -52.04 21.43 19.77
N ASN A 154 -52.78 22.07 18.87
CA ASN A 154 -53.83 21.40 18.09
C ASN A 154 -53.25 20.18 17.36
N ASP A 155 -54.04 19.10 17.29
CA ASP A 155 -53.70 17.80 16.71
C ASP A 155 -52.49 17.06 17.33
N LEU A 156 -52.00 17.48 18.50
CA LEU A 156 -50.97 16.77 19.26
C LEU A 156 -51.43 15.33 19.53
N GLY A 157 -50.63 14.37 19.08
CA GLY A 157 -51.04 12.97 19.06
C GLY A 157 -50.05 12.07 18.34
N CYS A 158 -50.35 10.78 18.32
CA CYS A 158 -49.51 9.73 17.75
C CYS A 158 -50.37 8.65 17.06
N GLN A 159 -49.77 7.95 16.11
CA GLN A 159 -50.32 6.72 15.56
C GLN A 159 -49.78 5.55 16.37
N LEU A 160 -50.70 4.70 16.84
CA LEU A 160 -50.40 3.47 17.58
C LEU A 160 -50.72 2.30 16.65
N SER A 161 -49.83 1.31 16.59
CA SER A 161 -49.89 0.22 15.61
C SER A 161 -49.58 -1.13 16.24
N ILE A 162 -50.23 -2.18 15.74
CA ILE A 162 -49.81 -3.59 15.97
C ILE A 162 -48.54 -3.84 15.14
N GLU A 163 -47.39 -4.01 15.80
CA GLU A 163 -46.10 -4.12 15.09
C GLU A 163 -46.01 -5.38 14.23
N LYS A 164 -45.56 -5.22 12.97
CA LYS A 164 -45.25 -6.32 12.04
C LYS A 164 -43.77 -6.33 11.68
N GLU A 165 -43.22 -7.53 11.51
CA GLU A 165 -41.80 -7.74 11.20
C GLU A 165 -41.35 -7.01 9.90
N LYS A 166 -40.43 -6.05 10.06
CA LYS A 166 -39.45 -5.50 9.10
C LYS A 166 -39.88 -5.34 7.62
N SER A 167 -39.95 -4.09 7.13
CA SER A 167 -38.83 -3.46 6.37
C SER A 167 -39.17 -2.16 5.58
N LYS A 168 -38.10 -1.40 5.26
CA LYS A 168 -37.94 -0.34 4.22
C LYS A 168 -38.33 1.14 4.52
N LYS A 169 -37.24 1.95 4.59
CA LYS A 169 -37.02 3.28 3.97
C LYS A 169 -38.13 4.33 3.99
N MET A 170 -37.83 5.49 4.58
CA MET A 170 -38.29 6.77 4.01
C MET A 170 -37.23 7.88 4.12
N LYS A 171 -37.23 8.78 3.13
CA LYS A 171 -36.40 10.00 3.08
C LYS A 171 -37.16 11.14 3.77
N THR A 172 -36.46 12.13 4.31
CA THR A 172 -37.03 13.47 4.54
C THR A 172 -36.14 14.56 3.93
N LYS A 173 -36.79 15.51 3.24
CA LYS A 173 -36.15 16.72 2.69
C LYS A 173 -36.07 17.79 3.78
N ALA A 174 -35.09 18.68 3.64
CA ALA A 174 -34.90 19.83 4.53
C ALA A 174 -35.98 20.92 4.38
N SER A 175 -36.08 21.78 5.40
CA SER A 175 -36.54 23.16 5.28
C SER A 175 -35.55 24.10 5.98
N LYS A 176 -35.36 25.31 5.43
CA LYS A 176 -34.42 26.34 5.90
C LYS A 176 -35.18 27.50 6.54
N ILE A 177 -34.71 28.04 7.69
CA ILE A 177 -34.77 29.47 8.07
C ILE A 177 -33.53 29.71 8.98
N ASN A 178 -32.45 30.34 8.51
CA ASN A 178 -32.13 31.79 8.46
C ASN A 178 -31.88 32.49 9.81
N GLU A 179 -30.68 33.06 9.97
CA GLU A 179 -30.21 33.87 11.11
C GLU A 179 -30.50 35.37 10.93
N ARG A 180 -30.69 36.09 12.06
CA ARG A 180 -30.04 37.39 12.45
C ARG A 180 -30.96 38.28 13.31
N ASN A 181 -30.55 38.59 14.55
CA ASN A 181 -30.13 39.92 15.01
C ASN A 181 -29.85 39.98 16.53
N GLN A 182 -29.20 41.05 16.98
CA GLN A 182 -28.44 41.15 18.23
C GLN A 182 -29.16 41.85 19.41
N GLU A 183 -28.66 41.56 20.62
CA GLU A 183 -28.50 42.44 21.81
C GLU A 183 -29.69 43.18 22.45
N LYS A 184 -29.98 42.86 23.74
CA LYS A 184 -29.51 43.66 24.90
C LYS A 184 -29.77 43.00 26.27
N GLN A 185 -29.05 43.50 27.29
CA GLN A 185 -28.86 42.94 28.64
C GLN A 185 -30.10 42.93 29.56
N LYS A 186 -30.18 41.96 30.48
CA LYS A 186 -29.96 42.18 31.94
C LYS A 186 -29.93 40.87 32.74
N GLU A 187 -28.99 40.78 33.69
CA GLU A 187 -28.93 39.71 34.68
C GLU A 187 -30.06 39.82 35.71
N ASN A 188 -30.51 38.66 36.22
CA ASN A 188 -30.82 38.47 37.64
C ASN A 188 -30.77 36.98 37.97
N ASN A 189 -29.98 36.61 38.97
CA ASN A 189 -29.71 35.21 39.33
C ASN A 189 -30.91 34.50 39.95
N LYS A 190 -31.26 33.32 39.42
CA LYS A 190 -31.73 32.16 40.19
C LYS A 190 -31.17 30.87 39.57
N LEU A 191 -30.69 29.96 40.42
CA LEU A 191 -30.02 28.72 40.04
C LEU A 191 -30.90 27.86 39.12
N ALA A 192 -30.38 27.51 37.94
CA ALA A 192 -31.04 26.64 36.97
C ALA A 192 -30.13 25.45 36.62
N GLY A 193 -30.69 24.24 36.62
CA GLY A 193 -30.02 23.05 36.08
C GLY A 193 -29.96 23.11 34.55
N PRO A 194 -28.85 22.73 33.89
CA PRO A 194 -28.67 23.02 32.47
C PRO A 194 -29.39 22.05 31.53
N SER A 195 -29.97 22.63 30.47
CA SER A 195 -30.24 22.00 29.17
C SER A 195 -29.09 22.23 28.19
N LEU A 196 -28.85 21.30 27.27
CA LEU A 196 -27.74 21.29 26.31
C LEU A 196 -27.86 22.32 25.16
N LYS A 197 -26.73 22.88 24.70
CA LYS A 197 -26.39 23.12 23.28
C LYS A 197 -24.88 23.40 23.07
N SER A 198 -24.39 23.09 21.87
CA SER A 198 -22.99 23.09 21.40
C SER A 198 -22.55 24.47 20.83
N SER A 199 -21.33 24.78 20.36
CA SER A 199 -20.21 23.97 19.82
C SER A 199 -18.87 24.76 19.66
N ASN A 200 -17.77 24.02 19.44
CA ASN A 200 -16.54 24.37 18.67
C ASN A 200 -15.29 25.04 19.33
N THR A 201 -14.16 24.37 19.04
CA THR A 201 -12.71 24.55 19.33
C THR A 201 -12.00 25.45 18.29
N PRO A 202 -10.64 25.61 18.22
CA PRO A 202 -9.55 25.28 19.18
C PRO A 202 -8.49 26.40 19.41
N ALA A 203 -7.65 26.28 20.47
CA ALA A 203 -6.19 26.53 20.43
C ALA A 203 -5.54 26.29 21.82
N LEU A 204 -4.30 25.78 21.86
CA LEU A 204 -3.56 25.58 23.11
C LEU A 204 -3.16 26.90 23.79
N ARG A 205 -3.51 27.06 25.07
CA ARG A 205 -2.67 27.73 26.07
C ARG A 205 -2.80 27.02 27.42
N ALA A 206 -1.66 26.73 28.05
CA ALA A 206 -1.64 26.38 29.46
C ALA A 206 -1.89 27.66 30.28
N GLY A 207 -2.91 27.65 31.15
CA GLY A 207 -3.24 28.78 32.01
C GLY A 207 -4.70 28.79 32.47
N GLU A 208 -4.88 28.59 33.78
CA GLU A 208 -6.04 28.97 34.60
C GLU A 208 -7.37 28.21 34.44
N GLY A 209 -7.66 27.34 35.43
CA GLY A 209 -9.02 27.08 35.91
C GLY A 209 -9.54 25.64 35.81
N GLY A 210 -9.31 24.83 36.84
CA GLY A 210 -10.01 23.55 37.04
C GLY A 210 -9.25 22.31 36.57
N LEU A 211 -8.22 21.90 37.32
CA LEU A 211 -7.52 20.63 37.16
C LEU A 211 -8.48 19.44 37.26
N ALA A 212 -8.76 18.81 36.12
CA ALA A 212 -9.30 17.46 36.08
C ALA A 212 -8.20 16.48 36.51
N TYR A 213 -8.34 15.90 37.71
CA TYR A 213 -7.52 14.77 38.15
C TYR A 213 -7.99 13.46 37.50
N SER A 214 -8.02 13.46 36.16
CA SER A 214 -8.22 12.27 35.35
C SER A 214 -6.84 11.75 34.91
N LEU A 215 -6.29 10.82 35.68
CA LEU A 215 -5.04 10.17 35.33
C LEU A 215 -5.21 9.42 33.99
N HIS A 216 -4.26 9.61 33.08
CA HIS A 216 -4.09 8.75 31.91
C HIS A 216 -3.94 7.31 32.38
N LYS A 217 -4.74 6.38 31.85
CA LYS A 217 -4.65 4.94 32.14
C LYS A 217 -3.69 4.24 31.18
N TYR A 218 -3.58 4.76 29.96
CA TYR A 218 -2.82 4.19 28.86
C TYR A 218 -1.84 5.21 28.30
N THR A 219 -0.78 4.74 27.65
CA THR A 219 0.12 5.57 26.85
C THR A 219 -0.12 5.29 25.38
N ASN A 220 -0.54 6.29 24.59
CA ASN A 220 -0.80 6.09 23.17
C ASN A 220 0.46 5.60 22.44
N LYS A 221 0.37 4.44 21.77
CA LYS A 221 1.44 3.91 20.94
C LYS A 221 1.26 4.42 19.52
N GLU A 222 1.73 5.64 19.27
CA GLU A 222 1.56 6.32 17.98
C GLU A 222 2.13 5.48 16.81
N PRO A 223 1.30 5.11 15.81
CA PRO A 223 1.74 4.33 14.66
C PRO A 223 2.69 5.11 13.73
N GLU A 224 3.62 4.40 13.11
CA GLU A 224 4.69 4.97 12.28
C GLU A 224 4.38 4.83 10.78
N TYR A 225 4.68 5.88 10.00
CA TYR A 225 4.43 5.93 8.57
C TYR A 225 5.61 6.53 7.80
N SER A 226 5.69 6.26 6.50
CA SER A 226 6.49 7.06 5.59
C SER A 226 6.04 8.52 5.60
N GLY A 227 7.00 9.44 5.59
CA GLY A 227 6.70 10.88 5.59
C GLY A 227 5.92 11.29 4.33
N SER A 228 5.11 12.35 4.45
CA SER A 228 4.22 12.85 3.39
C SER A 228 4.93 13.29 2.09
N THR A 229 6.26 13.42 2.10
CA THR A 229 7.10 13.73 0.95
C THR A 229 7.72 12.50 0.28
N ASN A 230 7.40 11.28 0.73
CA ASN A 230 7.90 10.05 0.11
C ASN A 230 7.28 9.88 -1.31
N PRO A 231 8.10 9.67 -2.36
CA PRO A 231 7.59 9.49 -3.74
C PRO A 231 6.62 8.31 -3.87
N ASP A 232 6.82 7.24 -3.10
CA ASP A 232 5.96 6.05 -3.11
C ASP A 232 4.65 6.26 -2.33
N GLY A 233 4.43 7.43 -1.72
CA GLY A 233 3.23 7.77 -0.95
C GLY A 233 3.34 7.46 0.55
N ILE A 234 2.20 7.50 1.23
CA ILE A 234 2.10 7.34 2.69
C ILE A 234 1.68 5.90 3.00
N TYR A 235 2.52 5.17 3.73
CA TYR A 235 2.31 3.78 4.12
C TYR A 235 2.96 3.47 5.49
N PRO A 236 2.46 2.47 6.24
CA PRO A 236 3.09 2.02 7.49
C PRO A 236 4.56 1.62 7.32
N THR A 237 5.47 2.13 8.16
CA THR A 237 6.89 1.76 8.10
C THR A 237 7.16 0.37 8.70
N PRO A 238 6.78 0.06 9.96
CA PRO A 238 6.67 -1.31 10.43
C PRO A 238 5.38 -1.93 9.89
N SER A 239 5.50 -2.65 8.77
CA SER A 239 4.36 -3.14 7.99
C SER A 239 4.31 -4.66 7.80
N TRP A 240 3.14 -5.12 7.38
CA TRP A 240 2.88 -6.49 6.92
C TRP A 240 1.88 -6.51 5.76
N LYS A 241 1.92 -7.58 4.97
CA LYS A 241 1.01 -7.82 3.84
C LYS A 241 0.09 -9.01 4.12
N PRO A 242 -1.22 -8.95 3.83
CA PRO A 242 -2.04 -10.16 3.77
C PRO A 242 -1.43 -11.17 2.79
N LEU A 243 -1.49 -12.46 3.11
CA LEU A 243 -0.85 -13.51 2.32
C LEU A 243 -1.29 -13.44 0.83
N GLY A 244 -0.33 -13.21 -0.07
CA GLY A 244 -0.56 -13.12 -1.51
C GLY A 244 -1.17 -11.79 -2.01
N GLN A 245 -1.17 -10.72 -1.22
CA GLN A 245 -1.76 -9.42 -1.59
C GLN A 245 -0.72 -8.30 -1.58
N GLU A 246 -0.19 -7.95 -2.76
CA GLU A 246 0.88 -6.94 -2.93
C GLU A 246 0.41 -5.48 -2.95
N ASN A 247 -0.91 -5.27 -3.04
CA ASN A 247 -1.55 -3.96 -3.20
C ASN A 247 -2.05 -3.36 -1.86
N VAL A 248 -1.67 -3.98 -0.74
CA VAL A 248 -2.08 -3.61 0.62
C VAL A 248 -0.89 -3.66 1.57
N LEU A 249 -0.67 -2.59 2.34
CA LEU A 249 0.24 -2.55 3.48
C LEU A 249 -0.53 -2.23 4.76
N ASN A 250 -0.52 -3.18 5.68
CA ASN A 250 -1.06 -3.02 7.02
C ASN A 250 0.08 -2.70 7.99
N HIS A 251 -0.22 -2.02 9.09
CA HIS A 251 0.77 -1.74 10.13
C HIS A 251 0.88 -2.92 11.11
N GLN A 252 2.08 -3.14 11.66
CA GLN A 252 2.36 -4.15 12.69
C GLN A 252 1.64 -3.87 14.02
N GLY A 253 1.49 -4.91 14.83
CA GLY A 253 0.99 -4.81 16.20
C GLY A 253 2.08 -4.40 17.18
N GLY A 254 1.73 -4.17 18.44
CA GLY A 254 2.70 -3.79 19.47
C GLY A 254 2.09 -3.64 20.85
N VAL A 255 2.91 -3.21 21.81
CA VAL A 255 2.53 -3.00 23.21
C VAL A 255 2.91 -1.57 23.62
N GLU A 256 2.04 -0.88 24.35
CA GLU A 256 2.19 0.55 24.67
C GLU A 256 3.53 0.94 25.32
N THR A 257 4.05 0.13 26.23
CA THR A 257 5.30 0.40 26.96
C THR A 257 6.54 -0.27 26.36
N VAL A 258 6.39 -1.08 25.31
CA VAL A 258 7.49 -1.83 24.69
C VAL A 258 7.97 -1.10 23.44
N ALA A 259 9.29 -0.87 23.34
CA ALA A 259 9.91 -0.27 22.17
C ALA A 259 9.81 -1.18 20.93
N GLY A 260 9.54 -0.60 19.76
CA GLY A 260 9.33 -1.35 18.52
C GLY A 260 7.93 -1.97 18.39
N TRP A 261 7.82 -2.92 17.46
CA TRP A 261 6.58 -3.52 16.98
C TRP A 261 6.71 -5.05 16.87
N ASP A 262 5.60 -5.76 16.64
CA ASP A 262 5.49 -7.23 16.75
C ASP A 262 6.33 -8.02 15.75
N GLY A 263 6.89 -7.37 14.72
CA GLY A 263 7.75 -8.00 13.72
C GLY A 263 7.02 -8.93 12.74
N ASN A 264 5.69 -9.02 12.79
CA ASN A 264 4.91 -9.77 11.82
C ASN A 264 5.05 -9.10 10.45
N THR A 265 5.35 -9.85 9.39
CA THR A 265 5.51 -9.30 8.02
C THR A 265 4.50 -9.87 7.01
N SER A 266 3.89 -11.03 7.28
CA SER A 266 2.72 -11.52 6.54
C SER A 266 1.95 -12.58 7.34
N TRP A 267 0.62 -12.65 7.15
CA TRP A 267 -0.22 -13.72 7.68
C TRP A 267 -1.56 -13.85 6.91
N ASP A 268 -2.25 -14.99 7.09
CA ASP A 268 -3.52 -15.32 6.42
C ASP A 268 -4.73 -14.65 7.08
N THR A 269 -5.42 -13.79 6.32
CA THR A 269 -6.58 -12.99 6.78
C THR A 269 -7.94 -13.64 6.47
N SER A 270 -7.97 -14.81 5.82
CA SER A 270 -9.20 -15.51 5.43
C SER A 270 -10.03 -15.99 6.63
N ASN A 271 -9.35 -16.35 7.72
CA ASN A 271 -9.93 -16.83 8.96
C ASN A 271 -9.92 -15.76 10.06
N GLN A 272 -10.80 -15.92 11.04
CA GLN A 272 -10.83 -15.01 12.18
C GLN A 272 -9.54 -15.12 13.01
N ASN A 273 -8.82 -14.01 13.15
CA ASN A 273 -7.57 -13.94 13.88
C ASN A 273 -7.68 -12.96 15.07
N LEU A 274 -7.48 -13.50 16.28
CA LEU A 274 -7.59 -12.79 17.56
C LEU A 274 -6.21 -12.44 18.18
N ARG A 275 -5.09 -12.61 17.46
CA ARG A 275 -3.73 -12.50 18.01
C ARG A 275 -2.81 -11.55 17.25
N ASN A 276 -2.79 -11.61 15.92
CA ASN A 276 -1.78 -10.94 15.11
C ASN A 276 -2.12 -9.45 14.92
N SER A 277 -1.07 -8.62 14.96
CA SER A 277 -1.13 -7.21 14.56
C SER A 277 -2.12 -6.35 15.36
N TYR A 278 -2.34 -6.68 16.63
CA TYR A 278 -3.05 -5.81 17.58
C TYR A 278 -2.07 -4.85 18.28
N ILE A 279 -2.54 -3.65 18.61
CA ILE A 279 -1.90 -2.79 19.59
C ILE A 279 -2.57 -3.04 20.95
N HIS A 280 -1.76 -3.43 21.93
CA HIS A 280 -2.17 -3.83 23.27
C HIS A 280 -1.86 -2.72 24.30
N TYR A 281 -2.84 -2.45 25.16
CA TYR A 281 -2.78 -1.37 26.16
C TYR A 281 -3.21 -1.88 27.54
N GLY A 282 -2.62 -1.32 28.60
CA GLY A 282 -2.92 -1.58 30.00
C GLY A 282 -2.02 -2.60 30.69
N TYR A 283 -2.46 -3.02 31.87
CA TYR A 283 -1.73 -3.94 32.75
C TYR A 283 -1.49 -5.30 32.05
N ASN A 284 -0.29 -5.87 32.20
CA ASN A 284 0.12 -7.14 31.56
C ASN A 284 -0.05 -7.20 30.02
N ALA A 285 0.06 -6.06 29.31
CA ALA A 285 -0.09 -6.01 27.86
C ALA A 285 1.02 -6.75 27.06
N ASP A 286 2.08 -7.21 27.71
CA ASP A 286 3.05 -8.18 27.19
C ASP A 286 2.45 -9.59 26.97
N VAL A 287 1.29 -9.88 27.58
CA VAL A 287 0.53 -11.11 27.37
C VAL A 287 -0.83 -10.77 26.76
N ALA A 288 -1.04 -11.19 25.49
CA ALA A 288 -2.20 -10.79 24.68
C ALA A 288 -3.58 -11.09 25.29
N ASP A 289 -3.69 -12.10 26.17
CA ASP A 289 -4.93 -12.44 26.87
C ASP A 289 -5.14 -11.65 28.19
N ARG A 290 -4.14 -10.88 28.63
CA ARG A 290 -4.15 -10.07 29.86
C ARG A 290 -4.10 -8.55 29.63
N ALA A 291 -3.71 -8.09 28.43
CA ALA A 291 -3.83 -6.70 28.01
C ALA A 291 -5.24 -6.15 28.31
N SER A 292 -5.34 -5.03 29.03
CA SER A 292 -6.63 -4.50 29.47
C SER A 292 -7.56 -4.15 28.30
N LEU A 293 -7.00 -3.66 27.18
CA LEU A 293 -7.72 -3.60 25.90
C LEU A 293 -6.79 -3.88 24.73
N SER A 294 -7.36 -4.12 23.55
CA SER A 294 -6.58 -4.30 22.31
C SER A 294 -7.34 -3.78 21.10
N ILE A 295 -6.64 -3.06 20.22
CA ILE A 295 -7.20 -2.49 18.99
C ILE A 295 -6.40 -2.93 17.77
N ARG A 296 -7.06 -3.08 16.62
CA ARG A 296 -6.41 -3.35 15.33
C ARG A 296 -7.20 -2.69 14.21
N LYS A 297 -6.49 -2.22 13.19
CA LYS A 297 -7.06 -1.86 11.90
C LYS A 297 -6.22 -2.49 10.79
N MET A 298 -6.89 -3.00 9.77
CA MET A 298 -6.22 -3.62 8.62
C MET A 298 -7.10 -3.56 7.37
N ALA A 299 -6.48 -3.55 6.21
CA ALA A 299 -7.12 -3.68 4.91
C ALA A 299 -6.77 -5.05 4.27
N MET A 300 -7.59 -5.45 3.30
CA MET A 300 -7.43 -6.63 2.46
C MET A 300 -7.95 -6.28 1.06
N ALA A 301 -7.29 -6.78 0.00
CA ALA A 301 -7.77 -6.62 -1.37
C ALA A 301 -9.14 -7.28 -1.58
N THR A 302 -9.87 -6.88 -2.62
CA THR A 302 -11.05 -7.58 -3.13
C THR A 302 -10.78 -8.15 -4.53
N GLU A 303 -11.78 -8.78 -5.13
CA GLU A 303 -11.75 -9.22 -6.54
C GLU A 303 -11.64 -8.05 -7.55
N LYS A 304 -11.90 -6.82 -7.11
CA LYS A 304 -11.67 -5.60 -7.91
C LYS A 304 -10.42 -4.91 -7.40
N GLU A 305 -9.53 -4.55 -8.32
CA GLU A 305 -8.22 -3.98 -8.01
C GLU A 305 -8.29 -2.61 -7.33
N ASP A 306 -9.38 -1.86 -7.56
CA ASP A 306 -9.60 -0.55 -6.95
C ASP A 306 -10.49 -0.57 -5.69
N GLU A 307 -11.02 -1.72 -5.25
CA GLU A 307 -11.81 -1.87 -4.01
C GLU A 307 -11.09 -2.73 -2.97
N PHE A 308 -11.09 -2.27 -1.72
CA PHE A 308 -10.42 -2.89 -0.58
C PHE A 308 -11.39 -3.06 0.58
N ASN A 309 -11.37 -4.22 1.23
CA ASN A 309 -11.99 -4.40 2.54
C ASN A 309 -11.15 -3.67 3.59
N VAL A 310 -11.79 -3.06 4.59
CA VAL A 310 -11.14 -2.52 5.79
C VAL A 310 -11.85 -3.09 7.01
N ARG A 311 -11.07 -3.50 8.01
CA ARG A 311 -11.54 -4.09 9.26
C ARG A 311 -10.95 -3.37 10.45
N LEU A 312 -11.81 -2.96 11.37
CA LEU A 312 -11.45 -2.56 12.75
C LEU A 312 -11.79 -3.72 13.69
N ASN A 313 -10.94 -3.97 14.68
CA ASN A 313 -11.23 -4.81 15.83
C ASN A 313 -10.98 -4.00 17.11
N VAL A 314 -11.90 -4.09 18.08
CA VAL A 314 -11.75 -3.48 19.41
C VAL A 314 -12.16 -4.52 20.45
N ARG A 315 -11.22 -4.93 21.30
CA ARG A 315 -11.40 -5.90 22.38
C ARG A 315 -11.23 -5.25 23.75
N GLY A 316 -12.17 -5.50 24.65
CA GLY A 316 -12.04 -5.17 26.07
C GLY A 316 -11.74 -6.40 26.93
N GLN A 317 -10.87 -6.25 27.93
CA GLN A 317 -10.65 -7.20 29.02
C GLN A 317 -11.02 -6.52 30.36
N THR A 318 -10.11 -6.49 31.34
CA THR A 318 -10.29 -5.86 32.66
C THR A 318 -9.13 -4.91 32.94
N ASN A 319 -9.42 -3.70 33.42
CA ASN A 319 -8.41 -2.71 33.79
C ASN A 319 -7.70 -3.02 35.11
N TYR A 320 -8.37 -3.76 36.01
CA TYR A 320 -7.94 -3.96 37.38
C TYR A 320 -8.02 -5.44 37.75
N GLU A 321 -6.91 -6.02 38.18
CA GLU A 321 -6.79 -7.44 38.53
C GLU A 321 -6.29 -7.59 39.97
N PRO A 322 -6.98 -8.37 40.84
CA PRO A 322 -8.21 -9.11 40.59
C PRO A 322 -9.50 -8.25 40.48
N GLY A 323 -9.46 -6.96 40.82
CA GLY A 323 -10.64 -6.08 40.77
C GLY A 323 -10.53 -4.82 41.65
N ILE A 324 -11.58 -4.52 42.42
CA ILE A 324 -11.75 -3.25 43.17
C ILE A 324 -11.66 -3.42 44.69
N ASP A 325 -11.00 -2.47 45.35
CA ASP A 325 -11.08 -2.23 46.79
C ASP A 325 -11.98 -1.02 47.06
N ILE A 326 -12.99 -1.24 47.90
CA ILE A 326 -14.00 -0.25 48.27
C ILE A 326 -13.86 0.06 49.76
N VAL A 327 -13.73 1.33 50.11
CA VAL A 327 -13.79 1.79 51.51
C VAL A 327 -14.99 2.69 51.70
N LEU A 328 -15.89 2.28 52.60
CA LEU A 328 -17.02 3.08 53.00
C LEU A 328 -16.60 4.02 54.15
N VAL A 329 -16.62 5.32 53.91
CA VAL A 329 -16.36 6.35 54.93
C VAL A 329 -17.70 6.91 55.37
N LEU A 330 -18.14 6.54 56.57
CA LEU A 330 -19.55 6.61 56.97
C LEU A 330 -19.74 7.57 58.15
N ASP A 331 -20.44 8.69 57.93
CA ASP A 331 -20.75 9.64 58.99
C ASP A 331 -21.67 9.01 60.04
N ASN A 332 -21.29 9.09 61.32
CA ASN A 332 -22.12 8.67 62.46
C ASN A 332 -22.17 9.76 63.55
N SER A 333 -22.03 11.03 63.14
CA SER A 333 -22.12 12.19 64.02
C SER A 333 -23.55 12.49 64.47
N ALA A 334 -23.72 13.44 65.40
CA ALA A 334 -25.00 13.73 66.03
C ALA A 334 -26.03 14.43 65.11
N SER A 335 -25.65 14.90 63.92
CA SER A 335 -26.58 15.47 62.93
C SER A 335 -27.60 14.45 62.42
N LEU A 336 -27.18 13.20 62.26
CA LEU A 336 -28.00 12.09 61.74
C LEU A 336 -29.18 11.68 62.64
N ARG A 337 -29.23 12.23 63.86
CA ARG A 337 -30.33 12.01 64.79
C ARG A 337 -31.63 12.56 64.20
N LEU A 338 -32.75 11.93 64.53
CA LEU A 338 -34.10 12.35 64.12
C LEU A 338 -34.48 12.08 62.65
N GLY A 339 -33.90 11.06 62.00
CA GLY A 339 -34.39 10.55 60.71
C GLY A 339 -33.30 10.10 59.75
N PRO A 340 -32.36 10.98 59.35
CA PRO A 340 -31.36 10.69 58.32
C PRO A 340 -30.52 9.42 58.58
N LYS A 341 -30.30 9.06 59.85
CA LYS A 341 -29.62 7.81 60.21
C LYS A 341 -30.26 6.55 59.63
N GLU A 342 -31.59 6.44 59.64
CA GLU A 342 -32.29 5.25 59.16
C GLU A 342 -32.16 5.13 57.64
N ILE A 343 -32.28 6.25 56.93
CA ILE A 343 -32.06 6.37 55.49
C ILE A 343 -30.62 5.95 55.16
N ALA A 344 -29.62 6.56 55.79
CA ALA A 344 -28.21 6.25 55.57
C ALA A 344 -27.88 4.77 55.84
N LEU A 345 -28.43 4.19 56.91
CA LEU A 345 -28.21 2.78 57.25
C LEU A 345 -28.82 1.83 56.20
N ASN A 346 -30.03 2.14 55.73
CA ASN A 346 -30.69 1.38 54.67
C ASN A 346 -29.95 1.48 53.32
N MET A 347 -29.41 2.66 52.99
CA MET A 347 -28.56 2.87 51.80
C MET A 347 -27.28 2.04 51.87
N VAL A 348 -26.54 2.09 52.99
CA VAL A 348 -25.30 1.32 53.19
C VAL A 348 -25.57 -0.18 53.15
N LYS A 349 -26.67 -0.64 53.74
CA LYS A 349 -27.10 -2.04 53.66
C LYS A 349 -27.38 -2.45 52.22
N LYS A 350 -28.21 -1.68 51.48
CA LYS A 350 -28.55 -1.99 50.09
C LYS A 350 -27.32 -2.03 49.18
N LEU A 351 -26.40 -1.08 49.35
CA LEU A 351 -25.11 -1.05 48.66
C LEU A 351 -24.31 -2.35 48.88
N ILE A 352 -24.17 -2.78 50.14
CA ILE A 352 -23.41 -4.01 50.47
C ILE A 352 -24.12 -5.25 49.93
N ASP A 353 -25.45 -5.33 50.05
CA ASP A 353 -26.24 -6.45 49.51
C ASP A 353 -26.13 -6.54 47.97
N GLN A 354 -26.06 -5.42 47.24
CA GLN A 354 -25.83 -5.39 45.80
C GLN A 354 -24.40 -5.76 45.41
N LEU A 355 -23.39 -5.20 46.08
CA LEU A 355 -21.99 -5.56 45.84
C LEU A 355 -21.70 -7.03 46.14
N ALA A 356 -22.43 -7.65 47.08
CA ALA A 356 -22.39 -9.09 47.32
C ALA A 356 -22.94 -9.93 46.15
N GLN A 357 -23.93 -9.42 45.40
CA GLN A 357 -24.44 -10.09 44.18
C GLN A 357 -23.45 -10.01 43.01
N LEU A 358 -22.59 -8.98 42.99
CA LEU A 358 -21.55 -8.75 41.99
C LEU A 358 -20.20 -9.44 42.33
N LYS A 359 -20.14 -10.13 43.48
CA LYS A 359 -18.95 -10.86 43.93
C LYS A 359 -18.86 -12.21 43.24
N ASN A 360 -17.77 -12.42 42.50
CA ASN A 360 -17.50 -13.71 41.86
C ASN A 360 -17.06 -14.74 42.91
N GLU A 361 -17.67 -15.93 42.89
CA GLU A 361 -17.37 -17.00 43.82
C GLU A 361 -15.90 -17.44 43.71
N GLY A 362 -15.22 -17.60 44.86
CA GLY A 362 -13.80 -17.96 44.91
C GLY A 362 -12.83 -16.93 44.32
N LYS A 363 -13.25 -15.69 44.04
CA LYS A 363 -12.41 -14.62 43.48
C LYS A 363 -12.43 -13.34 44.33
N ALA A 364 -11.29 -12.66 44.39
CA ALA A 364 -11.12 -11.38 45.08
C ALA A 364 -11.57 -10.15 44.25
N ASN A 365 -12.58 -10.28 43.37
CA ASN A 365 -12.93 -9.20 42.42
C ASN A 365 -13.51 -7.94 43.10
N ILE A 366 -14.11 -8.10 44.28
CA ILE A 366 -14.52 -7.00 45.15
C ILE A 366 -13.96 -7.31 46.54
N ARG A 367 -13.38 -6.30 47.20
CA ARG A 367 -13.16 -6.28 48.65
C ARG A 367 -13.75 -5.01 49.23
N ILE A 368 -14.32 -5.10 50.43
CA ILE A 368 -14.95 -3.97 51.13
C ILE A 368 -14.36 -3.84 52.53
N GLY A 369 -13.98 -2.63 52.89
CA GLY A 369 -13.70 -2.19 54.25
C GLY A 369 -14.54 -0.97 54.60
N SER A 370 -14.50 -0.52 55.86
CA SER A 370 -15.19 0.71 56.25
C SER A 370 -14.59 1.38 57.47
N HIS A 371 -14.77 2.69 57.54
CA HIS A 371 -14.51 3.49 58.73
C HIS A 371 -15.72 4.38 59.00
N THR A 372 -16.36 4.22 60.15
CA THR A 372 -17.42 5.11 60.60
C THR A 372 -16.80 6.25 61.43
N PHE A 373 -17.12 7.50 61.11
CA PHE A 373 -16.49 8.68 61.72
C PHE A 373 -17.49 9.55 62.48
N SER A 374 -17.00 10.27 63.49
CA SER A 374 -17.80 11.13 64.37
C SER A 374 -16.85 12.04 65.17
N SER A 375 -17.17 12.38 66.43
CA SER A 375 -16.13 12.84 67.36
C SER A 375 -15.28 11.66 67.84
N TYR A 376 -13.99 11.94 68.05
CA TYR A 376 -13.03 10.98 68.60
C TYR A 376 -12.66 11.32 70.06
N GLU A 377 -13.45 12.18 70.73
CA GLU A 377 -13.30 12.45 72.15
C GLU A 377 -13.56 11.19 72.99
N THR A 378 -12.75 10.99 74.02
CA THR A 378 -12.83 9.83 74.92
C THR A 378 -13.97 9.97 75.92
N SER A 379 -15.21 9.91 75.44
CA SER A 379 -16.41 9.74 76.25
C SER A 379 -16.82 8.26 76.33
N ASN A 380 -17.76 7.92 77.22
CA ASN A 380 -18.30 6.56 77.33
C ASN A 380 -19.16 6.11 76.13
N GLN A 381 -19.31 6.93 75.07
CA GLN A 381 -20.11 6.62 73.88
C GLN A 381 -19.24 6.67 72.61
N VAL A 382 -18.77 5.50 72.16
CA VAL A 382 -17.91 5.35 70.97
C VAL A 382 -18.74 5.08 69.72
N ALA A 383 -19.08 6.14 68.99
CA ALA A 383 -19.88 6.08 67.75
C ALA A 383 -19.09 5.68 66.49
N HIS A 384 -17.75 5.65 66.54
CA HIS A 384 -16.88 5.22 65.46
C HIS A 384 -16.53 3.70 65.52
N SER A 385 -16.13 3.13 64.39
CA SER A 385 -15.78 1.71 64.20
C SER A 385 -14.99 1.53 62.90
N THR A 386 -14.07 0.56 62.85
CA THR A 386 -13.24 0.31 61.67
C THR A 386 -13.25 -1.17 61.31
N PHE A 387 -13.62 -1.51 60.07
CA PHE A 387 -13.53 -2.84 59.51
C PHE A 387 -12.45 -2.86 58.43
N GLN A 388 -11.50 -3.79 58.54
CA GLN A 388 -10.45 -3.98 57.54
C GLN A 388 -11.05 -4.44 56.20
N ILE A 389 -10.36 -4.15 55.10
CA ILE A 389 -10.77 -4.57 53.76
C ILE A 389 -10.75 -6.11 53.69
N SER A 390 -11.93 -6.71 53.52
CA SER A 390 -12.13 -8.17 53.43
C SER A 390 -12.70 -8.56 52.07
N GLU A 391 -12.40 -9.77 51.59
CA GLU A 391 -13.06 -10.35 50.40
C GLU A 391 -14.29 -11.21 50.72
N ASN A 392 -14.61 -11.36 52.01
CA ASN A 392 -15.68 -12.23 52.52
C ASN A 392 -16.98 -11.42 52.74
N PRO A 393 -18.08 -11.72 52.04
CA PRO A 393 -19.36 -11.04 52.22
C PRO A 393 -19.91 -11.05 53.66
N GLU A 394 -19.62 -12.08 54.46
CA GLU A 394 -20.06 -12.12 55.87
C GLU A 394 -19.33 -11.10 56.76
N ASP A 395 -18.14 -10.63 56.37
CA ASP A 395 -17.49 -9.50 57.04
C ASP A 395 -18.13 -8.17 56.62
N TRP A 396 -18.58 -8.06 55.37
CA TRP A 396 -19.23 -6.85 54.87
C TRP A 396 -20.58 -6.61 55.57
N LYS A 397 -21.34 -7.67 55.88
CA LYS A 397 -22.60 -7.56 56.63
C LYS A 397 -22.43 -6.98 58.03
N LYS A 398 -21.26 -7.13 58.65
CA LYS A 398 -20.94 -6.55 59.97
C LYS A 398 -20.86 -5.01 59.91
N ILE A 399 -20.54 -4.45 58.74
CA ILE A 399 -20.40 -3.00 58.54
C ILE A 399 -21.71 -2.28 58.84
N TYR A 400 -22.87 -2.80 58.43
CA TYR A 400 -24.19 -2.22 58.78
C TYR A 400 -24.80 -2.80 60.07
N GLY A 401 -24.09 -3.69 60.77
CA GLY A 401 -24.53 -4.29 62.03
C GLY A 401 -24.42 -3.35 63.23
N SER A 402 -24.91 -3.80 64.39
CA SER A 402 -24.92 -3.05 65.66
C SER A 402 -23.53 -2.69 66.20
N GLU A 403 -22.49 -3.43 65.81
CA GLU A 403 -21.08 -3.15 66.15
C GLU A 403 -20.41 -2.18 65.16
N GLY A 404 -21.04 -1.93 64.01
CA GLY A 404 -20.58 -1.03 62.96
C GLY A 404 -21.48 0.20 62.85
N TYR A 405 -22.02 0.41 61.66
CA TYR A 405 -22.85 1.57 61.33
C TYR A 405 -24.21 1.57 62.01
N GLY A 406 -24.66 0.46 62.60
CA GLY A 406 -25.84 0.41 63.47
C GLY A 406 -25.65 1.08 64.84
N LYS A 407 -24.42 1.50 65.20
CA LYS A 407 -24.15 2.24 66.44
C LYS A 407 -24.91 3.57 66.51
N TRP A 408 -25.34 3.94 67.72
CA TRP A 408 -26.05 5.20 67.97
C TRP A 408 -25.21 6.44 67.57
N PRO A 409 -25.76 7.39 66.78
CA PRO A 409 -25.00 8.55 66.33
C PRO A 409 -24.66 9.53 67.46
N TRP A 410 -23.40 9.98 67.53
CA TRP A 410 -22.91 10.82 68.63
C TRP A 410 -21.73 11.70 68.24
N GLY A 411 -21.63 12.89 68.86
CA GLY A 411 -20.50 13.79 68.70
C GLY A 411 -20.54 14.64 67.44
N GLN A 412 -19.43 15.36 67.23
CA GLN A 412 -19.19 16.25 66.10
C GLN A 412 -18.87 15.50 64.79
N THR A 413 -18.75 16.24 63.70
CA THR A 413 -18.60 15.74 62.33
C THR A 413 -17.15 15.98 61.85
N HIS A 414 -16.25 15.03 62.13
CA HIS A 414 -14.83 15.13 61.78
C HIS A 414 -14.47 14.43 60.45
N THR A 415 -15.13 14.83 59.36
CA THR A 415 -14.98 14.22 58.02
C THR A 415 -13.52 14.13 57.56
N GLN A 416 -12.68 15.13 57.87
CA GLN A 416 -11.25 15.13 57.53
C GLN A 416 -10.51 13.88 58.05
N ARG A 417 -10.76 13.49 59.32
CA ARG A 417 -10.16 12.30 59.92
C ARG A 417 -10.80 11.01 59.40
N GLY A 418 -12.10 11.04 59.13
CA GLY A 418 -12.81 9.92 58.49
C GLY A 418 -12.22 9.54 57.12
N LEU A 419 -11.88 10.55 56.31
CA LEU A 419 -11.17 10.38 55.03
C LEU A 419 -9.77 9.79 55.23
N ALA A 420 -9.00 10.28 56.21
CA ALA A 420 -7.64 9.80 56.45
C ALA A 420 -7.60 8.35 56.98
N GLU A 421 -8.44 8.01 57.98
CA GLU A 421 -8.55 6.63 58.47
C GLU A 421 -9.18 5.69 57.43
N GLY A 422 -10.03 6.20 56.53
CA GLY A 422 -10.47 5.47 55.35
C GLY A 422 -9.32 5.20 54.36
N TYR A 423 -8.43 6.16 54.14
CA TYR A 423 -7.27 5.98 53.27
C TYR A 423 -6.26 4.96 53.83
N ASP A 424 -6.00 5.01 55.14
CA ASP A 424 -5.17 4.04 55.86
C ASP A 424 -5.58 2.58 55.61
N LEU A 425 -6.86 2.30 55.31
CA LEU A 425 -7.35 0.95 54.99
C LEU A 425 -6.84 0.44 53.63
N PHE A 426 -6.68 1.31 52.63
CA PHE A 426 -6.09 0.93 51.34
C PHE A 426 -4.60 0.59 51.48
N GLU A 427 -3.86 1.36 52.27
CA GLU A 427 -2.44 1.10 52.47
C GLU A 427 -2.22 -0.19 53.27
N LYS A 428 -3.01 -0.46 54.31
CA LYS A 428 -2.97 -1.74 55.04
C LYS A 428 -3.32 -2.94 54.14
N ALA A 429 -4.30 -2.80 53.25
CA ALA A 429 -4.65 -3.86 52.30
C ALA A 429 -3.53 -4.11 51.27
N LYS A 430 -2.90 -3.04 50.78
CA LYS A 430 -1.72 -3.11 49.90
C LYS A 430 -0.54 -3.77 50.61
N GLU A 431 -0.18 -3.33 51.82
CA GLU A 431 0.87 -3.95 52.65
C GLU A 431 0.60 -5.44 52.90
N THR A 432 -0.67 -5.82 53.08
CA THR A 432 -1.09 -7.23 53.27
C THR A 432 -0.91 -8.05 51.99
N ASP A 433 -1.28 -7.51 50.81
CA ASP A 433 -1.08 -8.19 49.52
C ASP A 433 0.42 -8.30 49.19
N GLU A 434 1.19 -7.22 49.35
CA GLU A 434 2.65 -7.19 49.13
C GLU A 434 3.39 -8.14 50.08
N GLY A 435 3.01 -8.17 51.36
CA GLY A 435 3.54 -9.12 52.35
C GLY A 435 3.19 -10.59 52.06
N ALA A 436 2.13 -10.83 51.28
CA ALA A 436 1.77 -12.15 50.76
C ALA A 436 2.40 -12.46 49.38
N GLY A 437 3.31 -11.61 48.88
CA GLY A 437 3.98 -11.78 47.58
C GLY A 437 3.09 -11.52 46.37
N LYS A 438 1.96 -10.81 46.55
CA LYS A 438 1.00 -10.49 45.50
C LYS A 438 1.19 -9.07 45.00
N THR A 439 1.40 -8.90 43.69
CA THR A 439 1.42 -7.59 43.05
C THR A 439 0.15 -7.45 42.21
N TYR A 440 -0.84 -6.73 42.75
CA TYR A 440 -2.16 -6.58 42.13
C TYR A 440 -2.43 -5.13 41.73
N ASN A 441 -2.92 -4.92 40.51
CA ASN A 441 -3.39 -3.62 40.06
C ASN A 441 -4.88 -3.46 40.41
N ARG A 442 -5.18 -3.06 41.64
CA ARG A 442 -6.57 -2.90 42.12
C ARG A 442 -7.02 -1.45 42.05
N LYS A 443 -8.26 -1.22 41.59
CA LYS A 443 -8.89 0.10 41.69
C LYS A 443 -9.17 0.40 43.17
N LYS A 444 -8.75 1.57 43.66
CA LYS A 444 -9.12 2.08 44.99
C LYS A 444 -10.31 3.03 44.87
N MET A 445 -11.39 2.77 45.59
CA MET A 445 -12.61 3.57 45.59
C MET A 445 -13.10 3.88 47.01
N MET A 446 -13.23 5.17 47.32
CA MET A 446 -13.77 5.64 48.59
C MET A 446 -15.19 6.16 48.40
N LEU A 447 -16.17 5.57 49.10
CA LEU A 447 -17.57 6.02 49.10
C LEU A 447 -17.84 6.75 50.42
N VAL A 448 -17.99 8.08 50.35
CA VAL A 448 -18.18 8.95 51.53
C VAL A 448 -19.66 9.24 51.71
N PHE A 449 -20.28 8.68 52.76
CA PHE A 449 -21.66 8.94 53.14
C PHE A 449 -21.70 9.98 54.26
N THR A 450 -22.42 11.08 54.06
CA THR A 450 -22.61 12.12 55.10
C THR A 450 -23.90 12.90 54.85
N ASP A 451 -24.58 13.27 55.93
CA ASP A 451 -25.72 14.20 55.98
C ASP A 451 -25.28 15.64 56.29
N GLY A 452 -24.12 15.76 56.92
CA GLY A 452 -23.66 16.99 57.51
C GLY A 452 -22.57 17.66 56.70
N ALA A 453 -22.04 18.72 57.31
CA ALA A 453 -20.85 19.38 56.86
C ALA A 453 -19.85 19.43 58.03
N PRO A 454 -18.54 19.37 57.75
CA PRO A 454 -17.53 19.13 58.77
C PRO A 454 -17.46 20.29 59.77
N ASN A 455 -17.40 19.98 61.07
CA ASN A 455 -17.29 20.97 62.15
C ASN A 455 -16.18 20.63 63.17
N GLN A 456 -15.33 19.65 62.83
CA GLN A 456 -14.10 19.32 63.53
C GLN A 456 -12.97 19.00 62.53
N SER A 457 -11.75 19.48 62.82
CA SER A 457 -10.57 19.30 61.95
C SER A 457 -9.26 19.37 62.74
N TRP A 458 -8.16 18.94 62.12
CA TRP A 458 -6.82 19.15 62.66
C TRP A 458 -6.32 20.56 62.37
N THR A 459 -5.42 21.04 63.24
CA THR A 459 -4.79 22.36 63.08
C THR A 459 -3.83 22.33 61.87
N PRO A 460 -3.97 23.24 60.89
CA PRO A 460 -3.01 23.33 59.79
C PRO A 460 -1.59 23.64 60.27
N ILE A 461 -0.57 23.13 59.58
CA ILE A 461 0.85 23.46 59.82
C ILE A 461 1.42 24.24 58.63
N THR A 462 1.27 23.70 57.41
CA THR A 462 1.79 24.30 56.18
C THR A 462 0.72 24.36 55.10
N THR A 463 0.67 25.46 54.37
CA THR A 463 -0.38 25.82 53.41
C THR A 463 0.22 26.46 52.16
N MET A 464 -0.51 26.41 51.05
CA MET A 464 -0.21 27.16 49.82
C MET A 464 -1.48 27.70 49.17
N TYR A 465 -1.37 28.76 48.37
CA TYR A 465 -2.45 29.18 47.48
C TYR A 465 -2.68 28.13 46.39
N ASP A 466 -3.95 27.84 46.12
CA ASP A 466 -4.36 26.85 45.11
C ASP A 466 -5.75 27.27 44.60
N SER A 467 -5.84 27.74 43.36
CA SER A 467 -7.08 28.33 42.80
C SER A 467 -8.24 27.34 42.71
N ASP A 468 -7.93 26.04 42.65
CA ASP A 468 -8.91 24.98 42.48
C ASP A 468 -9.44 24.47 43.83
N MET A 469 -8.79 24.85 44.94
CA MET A 469 -9.20 24.50 46.29
C MET A 469 -10.45 25.24 46.74
N PHE A 470 -11.40 24.47 47.26
CA PHE A 470 -12.57 24.95 47.99
C PHE A 470 -12.32 24.78 49.49
N TYR A 471 -12.69 25.70 50.38
CA TYR A 471 -13.45 26.94 50.15
C TYR A 471 -12.53 28.16 49.95
N ASP A 472 -11.44 28.26 50.72
CA ASP A 472 -10.63 29.50 50.83
C ASP A 472 -9.61 29.72 49.68
N LYS A 473 -9.57 28.88 48.64
CA LYS A 473 -8.47 28.84 47.63
C LYS A 473 -7.08 28.58 48.23
N VAL A 474 -7.06 27.81 49.32
CA VAL A 474 -5.87 27.41 50.06
C VAL A 474 -5.83 25.89 50.14
N ARG A 475 -4.69 25.29 49.77
CA ARG A 475 -4.40 23.87 50.04
C ARG A 475 -3.61 23.76 51.32
N ILE A 476 -4.06 22.91 52.24
CA ILE A 476 -3.30 22.53 53.44
C ILE A 476 -2.45 21.30 53.08
N LEU A 477 -1.13 21.44 53.16
CA LEU A 477 -0.17 20.40 52.79
C LEU A 477 0.22 19.50 53.97
N ARG A 478 0.10 20.02 55.21
CA ARG A 478 0.38 19.28 56.46
C ARG A 478 -0.51 19.79 57.57
N ASN A 479 -0.99 18.85 58.39
CA ASN A 479 -1.83 19.09 59.56
C ASN A 479 -1.10 18.61 60.83
N ASP A 480 -1.51 19.09 62.00
CA ASP A 480 -1.16 18.53 63.29
C ASP A 480 -2.08 17.34 63.61
N ASP A 481 -1.98 16.32 62.76
CA ASP A 481 -2.89 15.17 62.69
C ASP A 481 -2.50 14.03 63.63
N LYS A 482 -1.21 13.82 63.90
CA LYS A 482 -0.70 12.68 64.66
C LYS A 482 -0.06 13.07 66.01
N ASN A 483 -0.12 12.16 66.96
CA ASN A 483 0.58 12.24 68.24
C ASN A 483 1.99 11.60 68.16
N SER A 484 2.74 11.62 69.27
CA SER A 484 4.09 11.03 69.35
C SER A 484 4.15 9.51 69.18
N THR A 485 3.01 8.81 69.20
CA THR A 485 2.90 7.36 68.92
C THR A 485 2.27 7.08 67.55
N ALA A 486 2.32 8.06 66.64
CA ALA A 486 1.77 8.02 65.28
C ALA A 486 0.25 7.80 65.15
N ASN A 487 -0.49 7.84 66.27
CA ASN A 487 -1.95 7.74 66.28
C ASN A 487 -2.60 9.11 65.96
N TYR A 488 -3.73 9.10 65.26
CA TYR A 488 -4.46 10.32 64.93
C TYR A 488 -5.02 11.03 66.18
N LYS A 489 -4.80 12.34 66.25
CA LYS A 489 -5.35 13.27 67.24
C LYS A 489 -6.85 13.46 67.05
N VAL A 490 -7.54 13.86 68.12
CA VAL A 490 -9.00 14.03 68.16
C VAL A 490 -9.49 15.15 67.24
N GLY A 491 -8.65 16.13 66.92
CA GLY A 491 -9.05 17.35 66.19
C GLY A 491 -9.79 18.35 67.09
N SER A 492 -10.07 19.53 66.57
CA SER A 492 -10.76 20.62 67.28
C SER A 492 -11.73 21.37 66.36
N SER A 493 -12.56 22.26 66.93
CA SER A 493 -13.44 23.15 66.18
C SER A 493 -12.70 24.29 65.45
N LEU A 494 -11.39 24.46 65.66
CA LEU A 494 -10.57 25.53 65.06
C LEU A 494 -11.15 26.97 65.22
N GLY A 495 -12.03 27.18 66.22
CA GLY A 495 -12.71 28.45 66.44
C GLY A 495 -14.11 28.56 65.82
N SER A 496 -14.70 27.48 65.28
CA SER A 496 -16.14 27.41 65.01
C SER A 496 -16.95 27.32 66.30
N THR A 497 -18.23 27.69 66.23
CA THR A 497 -19.16 27.70 67.37
C THR A 497 -20.27 26.68 67.17
N GLY A 498 -20.49 25.82 68.17
CA GLY A 498 -21.52 24.78 68.12
C GLY A 498 -21.20 23.72 67.07
N THR A 499 -22.09 23.56 66.09
CA THR A 499 -21.96 22.64 64.95
C THR A 499 -21.58 23.35 63.64
N SER A 500 -21.19 24.63 63.70
CA SER A 500 -20.84 25.44 62.52
C SER A 500 -19.59 24.94 61.78
N VAL A 501 -19.68 24.94 60.46
CA VAL A 501 -18.65 24.57 59.48
C VAL A 501 -17.70 25.75 59.21
N LYS A 502 -18.21 26.96 59.38
CA LYS A 502 -17.48 28.22 59.28
C LYS A 502 -16.91 28.62 60.64
N PHE A 503 -15.68 29.13 60.64
CA PHE A 503 -15.02 29.61 61.86
C PHE A 503 -15.59 30.97 62.26
N SER A 504 -15.73 31.23 63.57
CA SER A 504 -16.16 32.55 64.07
C SER A 504 -15.13 33.66 63.79
N ARG A 505 -13.87 33.27 63.61
CA ARG A 505 -12.75 34.12 63.17
C ARG A 505 -11.80 33.27 62.34
N GLY A 506 -11.42 33.74 61.16
CA GLY A 506 -10.44 33.06 60.30
C GLY A 506 -9.08 32.88 60.99
N ILE A 507 -8.47 31.72 60.79
CA ILE A 507 -7.16 31.35 61.33
C ILE A 507 -6.08 31.56 60.27
N ASN A 508 -4.91 32.06 60.65
CA ASN A 508 -3.83 32.38 59.71
C ASN A 508 -2.69 31.36 59.83
N TYR A 509 -2.42 30.63 58.75
CA TYR A 509 -1.31 29.68 58.63
C TYR A 509 -0.60 29.87 57.29
N GLY A 510 0.74 29.80 57.29
CA GLY A 510 1.57 29.95 56.09
C GLY A 510 1.34 31.23 55.27
N GLY A 511 0.83 32.30 55.87
CA GLY A 511 0.50 33.56 55.19
C GLY A 511 -0.91 33.65 54.61
N TYR A 512 -1.73 32.59 54.73
CA TYR A 512 -3.09 32.54 54.22
C TYR A 512 -4.13 32.42 55.36
N THR A 513 -5.30 33.01 55.16
CA THR A 513 -6.44 32.89 56.07
C THR A 513 -7.32 31.71 55.66
N ILE A 514 -7.62 30.82 56.61
CA ILE A 514 -8.56 29.71 56.46
C ILE A 514 -9.78 30.04 57.31
N ASN A 515 -10.99 29.94 56.73
CA ASN A 515 -12.23 30.36 57.37
C ASN A 515 -13.22 29.21 57.59
N SER A 516 -12.90 27.98 57.15
CA SER A 516 -13.82 26.86 57.25
C SER A 516 -13.16 25.47 57.25
N HIS A 517 -13.84 24.53 57.91
CA HIS A 517 -13.61 23.10 57.82
C HIS A 517 -13.84 22.50 56.41
N LEU A 518 -14.50 23.22 55.49
CA LEU A 518 -14.58 22.80 54.08
C LEU A 518 -13.20 22.79 53.43
N THR A 519 -12.33 23.75 53.77
CA THR A 519 -10.97 23.87 53.26
C THR A 519 -10.03 22.79 53.80
N THR A 520 -10.13 22.44 55.08
CA THR A 520 -9.37 21.32 55.68
C THR A 520 -9.76 19.98 55.07
N THR A 521 -11.06 19.73 54.94
CA THR A 521 -11.58 18.44 54.46
C THR A 521 -11.35 18.25 52.96
N ASN A 522 -11.58 19.29 52.14
CA ASN A 522 -11.25 19.24 50.72
C ASN A 522 -9.75 19.11 50.45
N SER A 523 -8.87 19.66 51.31
CA SER A 523 -7.42 19.48 51.15
C SER A 523 -7.04 18.01 51.28
N THR A 524 -7.52 17.34 52.34
CA THR A 524 -7.31 15.90 52.55
C THR A 524 -7.95 15.05 51.45
N ALA A 525 -9.14 15.41 50.95
CA ALA A 525 -9.74 14.74 49.80
C ALA A 525 -8.90 14.91 48.51
N LYS A 526 -8.27 16.07 48.30
CA LYS A 526 -7.36 16.31 47.17
C LYS A 526 -6.09 15.45 47.29
N ASP A 527 -5.49 15.39 48.47
CA ASP A 527 -4.32 14.55 48.74
C ASP A 527 -4.61 13.07 48.43
N ILE A 528 -5.77 12.55 48.87
CA ILE A 528 -6.21 11.17 48.63
C ILE A 528 -6.45 10.90 47.14
N LYS A 529 -7.05 11.84 46.40
CA LYS A 529 -7.21 11.73 44.93
C LYS A 529 -5.88 11.70 44.19
N GLU A 530 -4.88 12.46 44.65
CA GLU A 530 -3.52 12.42 44.10
C GLU A 530 -2.78 11.10 44.38
N GLN A 531 -3.21 10.30 45.36
CA GLN A 531 -2.75 8.92 45.57
C GLN A 531 -3.48 7.88 44.68
N GLY A 532 -4.27 8.33 43.70
CA GLY A 532 -4.98 7.46 42.75
C GLY A 532 -6.27 6.83 43.27
N VAL A 533 -6.80 7.32 44.41
CA VAL A 533 -8.11 6.88 44.94
C VAL A 533 -9.23 7.67 44.28
N GLU A 534 -10.23 6.97 43.76
CA GLU A 534 -11.46 7.62 43.28
C GLU A 534 -12.40 7.85 44.46
N ILE A 535 -12.77 9.12 44.71
CA ILE A 535 -13.71 9.47 45.78
C ILE A 535 -15.08 9.71 45.14
N HIS A 536 -16.10 8.98 45.61
CA HIS A 536 -17.50 9.33 45.39
C HIS A 536 -18.07 9.88 46.69
N THR A 537 -18.95 10.87 46.58
CA THR A 537 -19.61 11.46 47.76
C THR A 537 -21.12 11.31 47.64
N ILE A 538 -21.73 10.83 48.73
CA ILE A 538 -23.14 10.44 48.83
C ILE A 538 -23.77 11.33 49.92
N ALA A 539 -24.54 12.31 49.47
CA ALA A 539 -25.27 13.23 50.33
C ALA A 539 -26.57 12.60 50.82
N VAL A 540 -26.76 12.53 52.14
CA VAL A 540 -27.97 11.99 52.78
C VAL A 540 -28.68 13.10 53.56
N ASP A 541 -29.61 13.82 52.93
CA ASP A 541 -30.43 14.86 53.59
C ASP A 541 -29.63 16.04 54.20
N ILE A 542 -28.86 16.74 53.35
CA ILE A 542 -28.10 17.93 53.78
C ILE A 542 -29.06 19.08 54.08
N THR A 543 -29.08 19.51 55.34
CA THR A 543 -29.89 20.65 55.80
C THR A 543 -29.04 21.73 56.45
N LYS A 544 -29.37 23.01 56.17
CA LYS A 544 -28.70 24.14 56.81
C LYS A 544 -29.22 24.36 58.24
N VAL A 545 -28.34 24.25 59.24
CA VAL A 545 -28.63 24.64 60.62
C VAL A 545 -28.57 26.17 60.83
N SER A 546 -29.33 26.68 61.81
CA SER A 546 -29.52 28.14 62.01
C SER A 546 -28.25 28.91 62.40
N ALA A 547 -27.23 28.23 62.92
CA ALA A 547 -25.94 28.82 63.28
C ALA A 547 -24.90 28.76 62.15
N GLU A 548 -25.24 28.19 60.99
CA GLU A 548 -24.29 28.00 59.89
C GLU A 548 -24.06 29.28 59.08
N GLY A 549 -22.79 29.65 58.93
CA GLY A 549 -22.35 30.85 58.23
C GLY A 549 -22.15 30.69 56.71
N HIS A 550 -22.28 29.48 56.18
CA HIS A 550 -22.34 29.16 54.76
C HIS A 550 -23.78 29.00 54.26
N SER A 551 -24.00 29.13 52.96
CA SER A 551 -25.22 28.73 52.27
C SER A 551 -25.27 27.21 52.07
N GLU A 552 -26.49 26.66 51.94
CA GLU A 552 -26.70 25.24 51.62
C GLU A 552 -25.98 24.83 50.33
N SER A 553 -25.97 25.72 49.32
CA SER A 553 -25.20 25.55 48.09
C SER A 553 -23.68 25.44 48.30
N GLU A 554 -23.10 26.19 49.24
CA GLU A 554 -21.67 26.10 49.56
C GLU A 554 -21.34 24.80 50.33
N LEU A 555 -22.29 24.27 51.12
CA LEU A 555 -22.13 22.96 51.77
C LEU A 555 -22.17 21.81 50.75
N ILE A 556 -23.17 21.83 49.86
CA ILE A 556 -23.31 20.86 48.76
C ILE A 556 -22.10 20.94 47.82
N GLU A 557 -21.63 22.15 47.50
CA GLU A 557 -20.40 22.35 46.74
C GLU A 557 -19.18 21.78 47.47
N GLY A 558 -19.04 22.06 48.76
CA GLY A 558 -17.99 21.47 49.59
C GLY A 558 -17.97 19.94 49.56
N LEU A 559 -19.12 19.29 49.42
CA LEU A 559 -19.22 17.84 49.30
C LEU A 559 -18.85 17.34 47.89
N PHE A 560 -19.43 17.88 46.81
CA PHE A 560 -19.08 17.40 45.46
C PHE A 560 -17.66 17.79 45.01
N ARG A 561 -17.06 18.84 45.61
CA ARG A 561 -15.63 19.19 45.45
C ARG A 561 -14.69 18.11 46.04
N MET A 562 -15.12 17.39 47.08
CA MET A 562 -14.35 16.27 47.63
C MET A 562 -14.34 15.07 46.67
N ALA A 563 -15.44 14.80 45.96
CA ALA A 563 -15.49 13.75 44.95
C ALA A 563 -14.50 13.98 43.80
N SER A 564 -14.13 12.89 43.12
CA SER A 564 -13.38 12.94 41.87
C SER A 564 -14.21 13.60 40.77
N ARG A 565 -13.55 14.34 39.88
CA ARG A 565 -14.16 14.96 38.69
C ARG A 565 -14.10 13.97 37.53
N LYS A 566 -15.15 13.89 36.69
CA LYS A 566 -15.17 13.09 35.47
C LYS A 566 -14.21 13.68 34.43
N ALA A 567 -13.56 12.84 33.62
CA ALA A 567 -12.52 13.27 32.67
C ALA A 567 -13.07 14.11 31.51
N ASN A 568 -14.24 13.74 30.97
CA ASN A 568 -14.96 14.51 29.94
C ASN A 568 -15.71 15.74 30.46
N ALA A 569 -15.62 16.07 31.76
CA ALA A 569 -16.34 17.18 32.35
C ALA A 569 -15.83 18.54 31.84
N SER A 570 -16.56 19.14 30.91
CA SER A 570 -16.28 20.46 30.35
C SER A 570 -17.14 21.56 31.01
N GLY A 571 -16.65 22.80 30.95
CA GLY A 571 -17.32 23.96 31.53
C GLY A 571 -17.23 24.06 33.06
N SER A 572 -18.02 24.98 33.62
CA SER A 572 -18.00 25.39 35.02
C SER A 572 -18.13 24.23 36.02
N VAL A 573 -17.64 24.47 37.23
CA VAL A 573 -17.78 23.54 38.35
C VAL A 573 -19.27 23.34 38.68
N SER A 574 -19.71 22.09 38.71
CA SER A 574 -21.10 21.67 38.89
C SER A 574 -21.12 20.25 39.44
N ASN A 575 -22.11 19.90 40.25
CA ASN A 575 -22.24 18.55 40.83
C ASN A 575 -22.28 17.43 39.77
N ARG A 576 -22.89 17.68 38.60
CA ARG A 576 -22.95 16.74 37.46
C ARG A 576 -21.58 16.38 36.86
N ASN A 577 -20.57 17.21 37.10
CA ASN A 577 -19.20 17.02 36.61
C ASN A 577 -18.33 16.17 37.55
N ASN A 578 -18.87 15.73 38.70
CA ASN A 578 -18.18 14.97 39.73
C ASN A 578 -18.92 13.65 40.02
N TYR A 579 -18.24 12.69 40.66
CA TYR A 579 -18.87 11.47 41.20
C TYR A 579 -19.62 11.79 42.50
N PHE A 580 -20.70 12.54 42.36
CA PHE A 580 -21.56 12.99 43.44
C PHE A 580 -22.96 12.44 43.25
N PHE A 581 -23.49 11.84 44.30
CA PHE A 581 -24.87 11.37 44.37
C PHE A 581 -25.58 12.08 45.52
N GLN A 582 -26.76 12.62 45.25
CA GLN A 582 -27.66 13.17 46.27
C GLN A 582 -28.87 12.26 46.38
N TYR A 583 -29.17 11.83 47.60
CA TYR A 583 -30.28 10.89 47.84
C TYR A 583 -31.63 11.49 47.41
N GLY A 584 -32.29 10.83 46.45
CA GLY A 584 -33.71 11.00 46.13
C GLY A 584 -34.51 9.80 46.62
N SER A 585 -34.21 8.62 46.08
CA SER A 585 -34.78 7.34 46.50
C SER A 585 -33.74 6.23 46.59
N ILE A 586 -34.13 5.06 47.12
CA ILE A 586 -33.29 3.85 47.11
C ILE A 586 -33.05 3.37 45.66
N SER A 587 -34.05 3.47 44.77
CA SER A 587 -33.90 3.03 43.37
C SER A 587 -32.82 3.82 42.62
N ASP A 588 -32.71 5.12 42.88
CA ASP A 588 -31.69 5.97 42.23
C ASP A 588 -30.27 5.56 42.68
N LEU A 589 -30.12 5.17 43.94
CA LEU A 589 -28.87 4.64 44.47
C LEU A 589 -28.52 3.29 43.81
N GLU A 590 -29.51 2.40 43.65
CA GLU A 590 -29.31 1.11 42.97
C GLU A 590 -28.84 1.29 41.51
N GLN A 591 -29.44 2.24 40.79
CA GLN A 591 -29.01 2.61 39.44
C GLN A 591 -27.59 3.18 39.43
N TYR A 592 -27.30 4.16 40.30
CA TYR A 592 -25.97 4.76 40.44
C TYR A 592 -24.89 3.70 40.68
N ILE A 593 -25.17 2.71 41.54
CA ILE A 593 -24.25 1.60 41.85
C ILE A 593 -23.98 0.73 40.63
N ASN A 594 -25.03 0.30 39.92
CA ASN A 594 -24.89 -0.53 38.74
C ASN A 594 -24.13 0.20 37.61
N GLU A 595 -24.36 1.50 37.44
CA GLU A 595 -23.65 2.33 36.48
C GLU A 595 -22.16 2.44 36.80
N TRP A 596 -21.78 2.86 38.02
CA TRP A 596 -20.34 3.03 38.34
C TRP A 596 -19.60 1.69 38.40
N TYR A 597 -20.24 0.61 38.86
CA TYR A 597 -19.60 -0.70 38.90
C TYR A 597 -19.30 -1.22 37.49
N SER A 598 -20.23 -0.99 36.54
CA SER A 598 -20.00 -1.26 35.12
C SER A 598 -18.85 -0.40 34.59
N GLU A 599 -18.84 0.90 34.92
CA GLU A 599 -17.78 1.84 34.55
C GLU A 599 -16.36 1.38 34.91
N ILE A 600 -16.20 0.66 36.03
CA ILE A 600 -14.89 0.18 36.52
C ILE A 600 -14.57 -1.24 36.01
N SER A 601 -15.57 -2.11 35.92
CA SER A 601 -15.40 -3.51 35.50
C SER A 601 -15.04 -3.63 34.02
N TYR A 602 -15.56 -2.70 33.22
CA TYR A 602 -15.32 -2.63 31.79
C TYR A 602 -13.99 -1.93 31.50
N SER A 603 -13.17 -2.50 30.63
CA SER A 603 -11.95 -1.82 30.15
C SER A 603 -12.27 -0.74 29.12
N ILE A 604 -13.37 -0.90 28.39
CA ILE A 604 -13.94 0.08 27.46
C ILE A 604 -15.39 0.30 27.88
N TYR A 605 -15.73 1.51 28.33
CA TYR A 605 -17.05 1.87 28.83
C TYR A 605 -17.46 3.24 28.30
N LYS A 606 -18.66 3.30 27.70
CA LYS A 606 -19.13 4.43 26.88
C LYS A 606 -18.07 4.89 25.85
N GLY A 607 -17.24 3.96 25.39
CA GLY A 607 -16.10 4.25 24.52
C GLY A 607 -16.56 4.80 23.18
N LYS A 608 -15.73 5.64 22.57
CA LYS A 608 -16.01 6.28 21.28
C LYS A 608 -14.93 5.94 20.26
N LEU A 609 -15.34 5.48 19.09
CA LEU A 609 -14.46 5.27 17.94
C LEU A 609 -14.76 6.33 16.89
N ASP A 610 -13.70 6.96 16.37
CA ASP A 610 -13.75 7.94 15.30
C ASP A 610 -12.81 7.51 14.16
N ASP A 611 -13.37 7.44 12.96
CA ASP A 611 -12.70 6.89 11.79
C ASP A 611 -13.02 7.68 10.51
N PRO A 612 -12.29 8.79 10.25
CA PRO A 612 -12.33 9.50 8.98
C PRO A 612 -11.72 8.65 7.85
N LEU A 613 -12.32 8.67 6.66
CA LEU A 613 -11.78 8.07 5.44
C LEU A 613 -10.61 8.89 4.89
N GLY A 614 -9.67 8.22 4.23
CA GLY A 614 -8.48 8.84 3.64
C GLY A 614 -8.82 9.59 2.35
N ASP A 615 -8.07 10.64 2.03
CA ASP A 615 -8.45 11.61 1.00
C ASP A 615 -8.63 11.00 -0.40
N MET A 616 -7.89 9.93 -0.70
CA MET A 616 -7.85 9.28 -2.02
C MET A 616 -8.67 7.98 -2.11
N VAL A 617 -9.55 7.72 -1.13
CA VAL A 617 -10.54 6.63 -1.20
C VAL A 617 -11.96 7.15 -0.98
N ASP A 618 -12.98 6.40 -1.38
CA ASP A 618 -14.39 6.62 -1.03
C ASP A 618 -15.04 5.37 -0.43
N LEU A 619 -16.09 5.54 0.38
CA LEU A 619 -16.86 4.41 0.93
C LEU A 619 -17.66 3.71 -0.17
N VAL A 620 -17.51 2.39 -0.29
CA VAL A 620 -18.41 1.58 -1.11
C VAL A 620 -19.80 1.53 -0.42
N PRO A 621 -20.89 1.96 -1.06
CA PRO A 621 -22.19 2.08 -0.42
C PRO A 621 -22.73 0.76 0.15
N ASN A 622 -23.34 0.83 1.35
CA ASN A 622 -23.91 -0.32 2.07
C ASN A 622 -22.90 -1.42 2.46
N SER A 623 -21.59 -1.12 2.48
CA SER A 623 -20.55 -2.09 2.86
C SER A 623 -20.35 -2.26 4.38
N VAL A 624 -20.68 -1.22 5.17
CA VAL A 624 -20.43 -1.16 6.62
C VAL A 624 -21.26 -2.20 7.38
N LYS A 625 -20.60 -3.01 8.21
CA LYS A 625 -21.18 -4.01 9.10
C LYS A 625 -20.45 -4.03 10.43
N ILE A 626 -21.18 -4.12 11.53
CA ILE A 626 -20.64 -4.42 12.86
C ILE A 626 -21.07 -5.83 13.30
N SER A 627 -20.16 -6.57 13.92
CA SER A 627 -20.40 -7.93 14.43
C SER A 627 -19.66 -8.17 15.74
N ARG A 628 -20.04 -9.25 16.44
CA ARG A 628 -19.31 -9.75 17.61
C ARG A 628 -18.22 -10.69 17.12
N ALA A 629 -16.98 -10.41 17.47
CA ALA A 629 -15.85 -11.27 17.15
C ALA A 629 -15.56 -12.29 18.26
N ALA A 630 -15.56 -11.87 19.52
CA ALA A 630 -15.21 -12.73 20.65
C ALA A 630 -15.99 -12.35 21.92
N GLY A 631 -15.88 -13.21 22.95
CA GLY A 631 -16.44 -13.04 24.29
C GLY A 631 -17.89 -13.49 24.45
N ASP A 632 -18.36 -13.44 25.71
CA ASP A 632 -19.75 -13.71 26.07
C ASP A 632 -20.70 -12.70 25.38
N PRO A 633 -21.96 -13.05 25.01
CA PRO A 633 -22.85 -12.16 24.27
C PRO A 633 -23.11 -10.80 24.94
N PHE A 634 -23.04 -9.71 24.15
CA PHE A 634 -23.24 -8.32 24.61
C PHE A 634 -24.02 -7.49 23.59
N THR A 635 -24.54 -6.32 23.97
CA THR A 635 -25.24 -5.40 23.05
C THR A 635 -24.25 -4.72 22.11
N LEU A 636 -24.46 -4.84 20.78
CA LEU A 636 -23.62 -4.16 19.79
C LEU A 636 -23.96 -2.66 19.75
N PRO A 637 -22.94 -1.77 19.73
CA PRO A 637 -23.16 -0.34 19.51
C PRO A 637 -23.58 -0.06 18.06
N GLN A 638 -24.10 1.14 17.80
CA GLN A 638 -24.51 1.55 16.46
C GLN A 638 -23.38 2.28 15.73
N VAL A 639 -23.19 1.94 14.45
CA VAL A 639 -22.22 2.62 13.57
C VAL A 639 -22.94 3.73 12.82
N VAL A 640 -22.44 4.96 12.97
CA VAL A 640 -23.02 6.17 12.38
C VAL A 640 -22.03 6.80 11.41
N MET A 641 -22.43 6.88 10.13
CA MET A 641 -21.71 7.64 9.12
C MET A 641 -22.07 9.13 9.21
N LYS A 642 -21.05 9.97 9.39
CA LYS A 642 -21.11 11.44 9.42
C LYS A 642 -20.42 12.02 8.18
N GLU A 643 -20.47 13.34 8.02
CA GLU A 643 -19.71 14.09 7.00
C GLU A 643 -19.90 13.55 5.56
N ASN A 644 -21.15 13.40 5.10
CA ASN A 644 -21.47 12.83 3.77
C ASN A 644 -20.85 11.43 3.51
N ASN A 645 -20.84 10.57 4.53
CA ASN A 645 -20.20 9.25 4.54
C ASN A 645 -18.65 9.27 4.49
N ARG A 646 -18.02 10.40 4.86
CA ARG A 646 -16.56 10.52 4.98
C ARG A 646 -16.00 10.12 6.34
N ARG A 647 -16.84 9.98 7.37
CA ARG A 647 -16.39 9.69 8.74
C ARG A 647 -17.30 8.65 9.39
N LEU A 648 -16.74 7.50 9.74
CA LEU A 648 -17.40 6.47 10.52
C LEU A 648 -17.22 6.78 12.00
N THR A 649 -18.29 6.74 12.78
CA THR A 649 -18.23 6.92 14.24
C THR A 649 -19.04 5.85 14.95
N VAL A 650 -18.58 5.44 16.13
CA VAL A 650 -19.29 4.50 17.00
C VAL A 650 -19.23 5.04 18.41
N ASP A 651 -20.39 5.40 18.96
CA ASP A 651 -20.51 5.88 20.34
C ASP A 651 -21.06 4.74 21.23
N ASN A 652 -20.83 4.84 22.54
CA ASN A 652 -21.31 3.89 23.56
C ASN A 652 -20.80 2.45 23.40
N ILE A 653 -19.50 2.28 23.09
CA ILE A 653 -18.83 0.97 23.10
C ILE A 653 -18.65 0.52 24.56
N ASN A 654 -19.16 -0.67 24.90
CA ASN A 654 -19.04 -1.27 26.23
C ASN A 654 -18.54 -2.70 26.09
N LEU A 655 -17.28 -2.95 26.47
CA LEU A 655 -16.61 -4.25 26.36
C LEU A 655 -15.85 -4.63 27.63
N TYR A 656 -16.00 -5.89 28.06
CA TYR A 656 -15.29 -6.49 29.17
C TYR A 656 -14.89 -7.95 28.86
N LYS A 657 -13.93 -8.51 29.60
CA LYS A 657 -13.65 -9.96 29.69
C LYS A 657 -13.59 -10.69 28.33
N GLY A 658 -12.85 -10.14 27.38
CA GLY A 658 -12.56 -10.75 26.07
C GLY A 658 -13.61 -10.47 25.01
N GLN A 659 -14.62 -9.64 25.31
CA GLN A 659 -15.58 -9.17 24.33
C GLN A 659 -14.91 -8.30 23.28
N GLU A 660 -15.22 -8.58 22.01
CA GLU A 660 -14.65 -7.89 20.87
C GLU A 660 -15.72 -7.54 19.84
N ILE A 661 -15.74 -6.27 19.40
CA ILE A 661 -16.44 -5.87 18.18
C ILE A 661 -15.50 -5.92 16.98
N GLN A 662 -16.06 -6.30 15.84
CA GLN A 662 -15.44 -6.16 14.54
C GLN A 662 -16.32 -5.27 13.66
N ILE A 663 -15.70 -4.29 13.00
CA ILE A 663 -16.37 -3.42 12.03
C ILE A 663 -15.70 -3.64 10.68
N ASP A 664 -16.43 -4.23 9.75
CA ASP A 664 -16.00 -4.42 8.36
C ASP A 664 -16.67 -3.37 7.47
N TYR A 665 -15.91 -2.76 6.56
CA TYR A 665 -16.44 -1.92 5.47
C TYR A 665 -15.56 -2.06 4.23
N LYS A 666 -15.97 -1.44 3.11
CA LYS A 666 -15.16 -1.39 1.88
C LYS A 666 -14.89 0.04 1.47
N VAL A 667 -13.66 0.29 1.02
CA VAL A 667 -13.24 1.55 0.41
C VAL A 667 -12.84 1.31 -1.05
N LYS A 668 -12.96 2.35 -1.88
CA LYS A 668 -12.57 2.34 -3.29
C LYS A 668 -11.58 3.46 -3.58
N LEU A 669 -10.47 3.21 -4.27
CA LEU A 669 -9.54 4.26 -4.70
C LEU A 669 -10.21 5.26 -5.67
N ARG A 670 -9.87 6.53 -5.53
CA ARG A 670 -10.33 7.63 -6.40
C ARG A 670 -9.46 7.72 -7.67
N THR A 671 -9.50 6.69 -8.50
CA THR A 671 -8.70 6.59 -9.73
C THR A 671 -8.98 7.69 -10.76
N ASN A 672 -10.14 8.36 -10.67
CA ASN A 672 -10.52 9.50 -11.53
C ASN A 672 -10.14 10.88 -10.96
N ASP A 673 -9.50 10.95 -9.79
CA ASP A 673 -9.05 12.22 -9.20
C ASP A 673 -7.74 12.68 -9.85
N SER A 674 -7.61 13.97 -10.14
CA SER A 674 -6.39 14.56 -10.72
C SER A 674 -5.13 14.43 -9.85
N ALA A 675 -5.28 14.16 -8.55
CA ALA A 675 -4.18 13.89 -7.63
C ALA A 675 -3.86 12.39 -7.50
N PHE A 676 -4.51 11.52 -8.28
CA PHE A 676 -4.22 10.09 -8.31
C PHE A 676 -2.99 9.79 -9.18
N GLU A 677 -2.10 8.96 -8.64
CA GLU A 677 -0.88 8.45 -9.26
C GLU A 677 -0.80 6.95 -9.01
N GLU A 678 -0.59 6.16 -10.06
CA GLU A 678 -0.47 4.71 -9.99
C GLU A 678 0.85 4.25 -9.34
N GLY A 679 0.78 3.13 -8.61
CA GLY A 679 1.88 2.58 -7.82
C GLY A 679 2.08 3.23 -6.44
N LYS A 680 1.47 4.39 -6.21
CA LYS A 680 1.58 5.20 -4.99
C LYS A 680 0.65 4.70 -3.88
N TRP A 681 1.15 4.66 -2.65
CA TRP A 681 0.41 4.27 -1.46
C TRP A 681 -0.45 5.41 -0.92
N TYR A 682 -1.73 5.11 -0.71
CA TYR A 682 -2.71 5.98 -0.09
C TYR A 682 -3.27 5.33 1.17
N GLN A 683 -3.27 6.07 2.28
CA GLN A 683 -3.94 5.64 3.51
C GLN A 683 -5.44 5.46 3.26
N THR A 684 -6.02 4.36 3.74
CA THR A 684 -7.46 4.10 3.63
C THR A 684 -8.29 5.08 4.47
N ASN A 685 -7.66 5.70 5.47
CA ASN A 685 -8.29 6.48 6.52
C ASN A 685 -7.41 7.67 6.92
N GLY A 686 -8.00 8.69 7.54
CA GLY A 686 -7.24 9.66 8.34
C GLY A 686 -6.92 9.09 9.73
N LYS A 687 -6.41 9.94 10.63
CA LYS A 687 -6.16 9.58 12.03
C LYS A 687 -7.43 8.97 12.63
N THR A 688 -7.35 7.68 12.97
CA THR A 688 -8.45 6.85 13.47
C THR A 688 -8.21 6.60 14.95
N THR A 689 -9.20 6.88 15.81
CA THR A 689 -8.99 6.90 17.27
C THR A 689 -10.05 6.14 18.06
N LEU A 690 -9.66 5.64 19.25
CA LEU A 690 -10.56 5.16 20.31
C LEU A 690 -10.37 6.01 21.58
N GLU A 691 -11.46 6.58 22.10
CA GLU A 691 -11.57 7.03 23.50
C GLU A 691 -12.11 5.85 24.34
N PRO A 692 -11.32 5.16 25.19
CA PRO A 692 -11.78 3.90 25.80
C PRO A 692 -12.76 4.09 26.95
N THR A 693 -12.50 5.05 27.84
CA THR A 693 -13.31 5.33 29.04
C THR A 693 -13.43 6.85 29.27
N PRO A 694 -14.10 7.60 28.39
CA PRO A 694 -14.06 9.07 28.38
C PRO A 694 -14.61 9.75 29.65
N GLU A 695 -15.41 9.08 30.48
CA GLU A 695 -15.82 9.62 31.80
C GLU A 695 -14.73 9.47 32.88
N GLN A 696 -13.75 8.57 32.72
CA GLN A 696 -12.70 8.29 33.71
C GLN A 696 -11.31 8.78 33.30
N SER A 697 -10.99 8.79 32.01
CA SER A 697 -9.66 9.12 31.51
C SER A 697 -9.74 9.92 30.20
N PRO A 698 -8.81 10.87 29.95
CA PRO A 698 -8.75 11.63 28.70
C PRO A 698 -7.97 10.89 27.60
N ASP A 699 -7.72 9.59 27.76
CA ASP A 699 -6.96 8.78 26.82
C ASP A 699 -7.62 8.70 25.43
N VAL A 700 -6.81 8.99 24.41
CA VAL A 700 -7.14 8.80 22.99
C VAL A 700 -6.07 7.88 22.40
N LEU A 701 -6.51 6.73 21.88
CA LEU A 701 -5.63 5.68 21.36
C LEU A 701 -5.73 5.62 19.85
N ASP A 702 -4.60 5.65 19.16
CA ASP A 702 -4.54 5.63 17.70
C ASP A 702 -4.60 4.20 17.17
N PHE A 703 -5.49 3.96 16.21
CA PHE A 703 -5.40 2.79 15.34
C PHE A 703 -4.36 3.04 14.26
N ALA A 704 -3.58 2.00 13.96
CA ALA A 704 -2.63 2.05 12.86
C ALA A 704 -3.32 1.87 11.51
N VAL A 705 -3.26 2.90 10.67
CA VAL A 705 -4.02 3.02 9.43
C VAL A 705 -3.35 2.23 8.30
N PRO A 706 -4.05 1.29 7.65
CA PRO A 706 -3.50 0.58 6.52
C PRO A 706 -3.50 1.47 5.27
N SER A 707 -2.63 1.13 4.31
CA SER A 707 -2.50 1.85 3.05
C SER A 707 -2.65 0.89 1.88
N VAL A 708 -3.21 1.40 0.79
CA VAL A 708 -3.58 0.64 -0.41
C VAL A 708 -3.10 1.38 -1.64
N ARG A 709 -2.92 0.65 -2.74
CA ARG A 709 -2.55 1.23 -4.05
C ARG A 709 -3.19 0.46 -5.18
N LEU A 710 -3.37 1.13 -6.32
CA LEU A 710 -3.42 0.42 -7.59
C LEU A 710 -1.96 0.15 -8.00
N PRO A 711 -1.59 -1.09 -8.39
CA PRO A 711 -0.26 -1.35 -8.91
C PRO A 711 -0.05 -0.52 -10.18
N ARG A 712 1.17 -0.02 -10.37
CA ARG A 712 1.55 0.60 -11.64
C ARG A 712 1.77 -0.52 -12.66
N GLU A 713 1.30 -0.34 -13.88
CA GLU A 713 1.69 -1.21 -14.97
C GLU A 713 3.21 -1.10 -15.19
N GLU A 714 3.93 -2.20 -15.00
CA GLU A 714 5.40 -2.20 -15.12
C GLU A 714 5.80 -2.03 -16.59
N GLU A 715 6.45 -0.91 -16.89
CA GLU A 715 7.16 -0.70 -18.15
C GLU A 715 8.29 -1.74 -18.28
N VAL A 716 8.34 -2.41 -19.43
CA VAL A 716 9.35 -3.40 -19.78
C VAL A 716 10.30 -2.77 -20.79
N ASP A 717 11.58 -2.74 -20.45
CA ASP A 717 12.66 -2.45 -21.40
C ASP A 717 12.85 -3.66 -22.32
N ILE A 718 12.66 -3.46 -23.62
CA ILE A 718 12.92 -4.42 -24.68
C ILE A 718 14.22 -4.00 -25.38
N PRO A 719 15.38 -4.63 -25.08
CA PRO A 719 16.63 -4.28 -25.75
C PRO A 719 16.62 -4.77 -27.19
N VAL A 720 17.01 -3.92 -28.13
CA VAL A 720 17.10 -4.23 -29.56
C VAL A 720 18.54 -4.07 -30.04
N GLU A 721 19.06 -5.07 -30.75
CA GLU A 721 20.39 -5.05 -31.37
C GLU A 721 20.27 -5.32 -32.88
N LYS A 722 20.83 -4.44 -33.71
CA LYS A 722 20.89 -4.61 -35.16
C LYS A 722 22.21 -5.27 -35.56
N LYS A 723 22.13 -6.41 -36.26
CA LYS A 723 23.30 -7.11 -36.83
C LYS A 723 23.29 -7.08 -38.35
N TRP A 724 24.49 -7.15 -38.93
CA TRP A 724 24.76 -7.05 -40.36
C TRP A 724 25.66 -8.21 -40.80
N GLU A 725 25.14 -9.11 -41.64
CA GLU A 725 25.94 -10.15 -42.30
C GLU A 725 26.49 -9.61 -43.64
N ASP A 726 27.46 -8.70 -43.54
CA ASP A 726 28.17 -8.09 -44.69
C ASP A 726 29.70 -8.06 -44.57
N THR A 727 30.25 -8.55 -43.46
CA THR A 727 31.68 -8.57 -43.15
C THR A 727 32.49 -9.32 -44.23
N ARG A 728 33.56 -8.69 -44.72
CA ARG A 728 34.50 -9.28 -45.69
C ARG A 728 35.92 -9.03 -45.22
N ASN A 729 36.75 -10.07 -45.21
CA ASN A 729 38.16 -9.99 -44.76
C ASN A 729 38.33 -9.39 -43.34
N ASN A 730 37.42 -9.73 -42.42
CA ASN A 730 37.32 -9.17 -41.06
C ASN A 730 37.01 -7.66 -40.99
N GLU A 731 36.68 -7.02 -42.12
CA GLU A 731 36.20 -5.65 -42.17
C GLU A 731 34.66 -5.63 -42.24
N GLU A 732 34.04 -5.07 -41.20
CA GLU A 732 32.63 -4.72 -41.19
C GLU A 732 32.32 -3.56 -42.14
N ASP A 733 31.12 -3.56 -42.75
CA ASP A 733 30.72 -2.48 -43.67
C ASP A 733 31.72 -2.26 -44.82
N PHE A 734 32.49 -3.29 -45.19
CA PHE A 734 33.50 -3.24 -46.27
C PHE A 734 32.90 -2.64 -47.57
N TRP A 735 31.62 -2.94 -47.80
CA TRP A 735 30.85 -2.47 -48.95
C TRP A 735 30.18 -1.11 -48.77
N GLY A 736 30.19 -0.48 -47.58
CA GLY A 736 29.59 0.85 -47.38
C GLY A 736 28.12 0.92 -47.78
N LEU A 737 27.37 -0.17 -47.59
CA LEU A 737 25.97 -0.31 -47.98
C LEU A 737 25.02 -0.16 -46.78
N ARG A 738 25.54 -0.11 -45.55
CA ARG A 738 24.74 0.14 -44.36
C ARG A 738 24.22 1.60 -44.37
N PRO A 739 22.93 1.85 -44.09
CA PRO A 739 22.41 3.19 -43.88
C PRO A 739 22.90 3.75 -42.53
N ASP A 740 22.73 5.05 -42.29
CA ASP A 740 23.07 5.65 -40.98
C ASP A 740 22.14 5.20 -39.85
N LYS A 741 20.89 4.83 -40.20
CA LYS A 741 19.87 4.33 -39.29
C LYS A 741 18.91 3.33 -39.95
N ILE A 742 18.25 2.53 -39.12
CA ILE A 742 17.05 1.76 -39.44
C ILE A 742 15.99 2.02 -38.36
N VAL A 743 14.71 1.75 -38.65
CA VAL A 743 13.61 1.86 -37.69
C VAL A 743 13.20 0.48 -37.21
N ALA A 744 13.31 0.22 -35.91
CA ALA A 744 12.78 -0.98 -35.26
C ALA A 744 11.37 -0.66 -34.73
N SER A 745 10.37 -1.45 -35.14
CA SER A 745 8.96 -1.30 -34.78
C SER A 745 8.51 -2.49 -33.94
N LEU A 746 7.98 -2.24 -32.74
CA LEU A 746 7.30 -3.24 -31.92
C LEU A 746 5.85 -3.37 -32.36
N GLN A 747 5.40 -4.59 -32.61
CA GLN A 747 4.07 -4.88 -33.13
C GLN A 747 3.39 -6.02 -32.37
N LYS A 748 2.07 -5.93 -32.19
CA LYS A 748 1.25 -7.08 -31.78
C LYS A 748 1.29 -8.15 -32.88
N LYS A 749 1.50 -9.41 -32.51
CA LYS A 749 1.70 -10.51 -33.48
C LYS A 749 0.45 -10.79 -34.31
N ILE A 750 -0.71 -10.68 -33.67
CA ILE A 750 -2.02 -10.74 -34.30
C ILE A 750 -2.42 -9.31 -34.69
N GLY A 751 -2.96 -9.12 -35.89
CA GLY A 751 -3.33 -7.79 -36.41
C GLY A 751 -2.17 -6.95 -36.97
N ALA A 752 -0.93 -7.18 -36.53
CA ALA A 752 0.26 -6.39 -36.91
C ALA A 752 0.14 -4.90 -36.59
N GLU A 753 -0.55 -4.58 -35.48
CA GLU A 753 -0.68 -3.23 -34.94
C GLU A 753 0.66 -2.75 -34.37
N GLU A 754 1.08 -1.54 -34.72
CA GLU A 754 2.32 -0.91 -34.23
C GLU A 754 2.09 -0.29 -32.85
N VAL A 755 2.85 -0.76 -31.85
CA VAL A 755 2.77 -0.29 -30.46
C VAL A 755 3.67 0.93 -30.28
N LEU A 756 4.95 0.81 -30.65
CA LEU A 756 5.91 1.91 -30.74
C LEU A 756 7.07 1.57 -31.68
N GLN A 757 7.95 2.54 -31.92
CA GLN A 757 9.13 2.37 -32.77
C GLN A 757 10.31 3.19 -32.23
N THR A 758 11.53 2.78 -32.58
CA THR A 758 12.77 3.51 -32.26
C THR A 758 13.75 3.49 -33.43
N ASP A 759 14.56 4.54 -33.54
CA ASP A 759 15.71 4.58 -34.45
C ASP A 759 16.86 3.76 -33.86
N VAL A 760 17.40 2.81 -34.63
CA VAL A 760 18.64 2.09 -34.30
C VAL A 760 19.72 2.59 -35.25
N THR A 761 20.83 3.12 -34.70
CA THR A 761 21.80 3.91 -35.48
C THR A 761 23.22 3.39 -35.36
N LYS A 762 24.08 3.78 -36.32
CA LYS A 762 25.53 3.54 -36.24
C LYS A 762 26.16 4.18 -34.99
N ASN A 763 25.68 5.36 -34.57
CA ASN A 763 26.19 6.11 -33.42
C ASN A 763 25.86 5.46 -32.08
N THR A 764 24.75 4.71 -31.98
CA THR A 764 24.39 3.94 -30.78
C THR A 764 24.97 2.51 -30.80
N ASN A 765 26.04 2.29 -31.58
CA ASN A 765 26.63 0.97 -31.83
C ASN A 765 25.59 -0.08 -32.24
N TRP A 766 24.60 0.32 -33.04
CA TRP A 766 23.51 -0.53 -33.50
C TRP A 766 22.63 -1.11 -32.38
N LYS A 767 22.50 -0.40 -31.25
CA LYS A 767 21.63 -0.77 -30.12
C LYS A 767 20.59 0.32 -29.82
N ALA A 768 19.45 -0.10 -29.29
CA ALA A 768 18.40 0.76 -28.75
C ALA A 768 17.58 -0.02 -27.70
N THR A 769 16.68 0.68 -27.01
CA THR A 769 15.67 0.09 -26.12
C THR A 769 14.30 0.59 -26.52
N LEU A 770 13.30 -0.28 -26.47
CA LEU A 770 11.88 0.06 -26.59
C LEU A 770 11.26 -0.15 -25.20
N THR A 771 10.83 0.92 -24.54
CA THR A 771 10.26 0.88 -23.19
C THR A 771 8.75 1.06 -23.28
N THR A 772 7.97 0.10 -22.78
CA THR A 772 6.50 0.13 -22.82
C THR A 772 5.89 -0.86 -21.82
N VAL A 773 4.64 -0.65 -21.43
CA VAL A 773 3.82 -1.72 -20.87
C VAL A 773 3.55 -2.78 -21.94
N LEU A 774 3.53 -4.05 -21.56
CA LEU A 774 3.09 -5.19 -22.38
C LEU A 774 1.94 -5.92 -21.68
N GLU A 775 0.88 -6.21 -22.44
CA GLU A 775 -0.26 -6.99 -21.96
C GLU A 775 0.14 -8.45 -21.68
N GLU A 776 -0.33 -8.99 -20.55
CA GLU A 776 0.06 -10.32 -20.09
C GLU A 776 -0.59 -11.41 -20.96
N GLY A 777 0.24 -12.26 -21.58
CA GLY A 777 -0.21 -13.32 -22.49
C GLY A 777 -0.36 -12.93 -23.96
N GLU A 778 -0.23 -11.65 -24.33
CA GLU A 778 -0.11 -11.26 -25.74
C GLU A 778 1.27 -11.61 -26.32
N GLU A 779 1.29 -11.99 -27.60
CA GLU A 779 2.52 -12.14 -28.37
C GLU A 779 2.86 -10.86 -29.15
N PHE A 780 4.12 -10.44 -29.03
CA PHE A 780 4.71 -9.30 -29.72
C PHE A 780 5.85 -9.75 -30.65
N GLN A 781 6.19 -8.92 -31.62
CA GLN A 781 7.37 -9.07 -32.48
C GLN A 781 8.03 -7.71 -32.71
N VAL A 782 9.35 -7.65 -32.85
CA VAL A 782 10.05 -6.45 -33.34
C VAL A 782 10.45 -6.67 -34.79
N VAL A 783 10.19 -5.71 -35.68
CA VAL A 783 10.52 -5.79 -37.11
C VAL A 783 11.28 -4.55 -37.57
N GLU A 784 12.16 -4.72 -38.57
CA GLU A 784 12.69 -3.60 -39.34
C GLU A 784 11.57 -3.06 -40.23
N LYS A 785 11.20 -1.78 -40.06
CA LYS A 785 10.04 -1.16 -40.73
C LYS A 785 10.22 -1.12 -42.25
N ASP A 786 11.38 -0.64 -42.69
CA ASP A 786 11.75 -0.46 -44.09
C ASP A 786 12.94 -1.36 -44.46
N ARG A 787 12.76 -2.24 -45.46
CA ARG A 787 13.83 -3.11 -45.92
C ARG A 787 14.98 -2.30 -46.51
N VAL A 788 16.19 -2.58 -46.03
CA VAL A 788 17.43 -1.97 -46.56
C VAL A 788 17.81 -2.56 -47.93
N LYS A 789 17.97 -1.68 -48.93
CA LYS A 789 18.36 -2.03 -50.30
C LYS A 789 19.73 -2.72 -50.34
N GLY A 790 19.89 -3.74 -51.20
CA GLY A 790 21.08 -4.58 -51.25
C GLY A 790 21.13 -5.71 -50.21
N TYR A 791 20.22 -5.73 -49.23
CA TYR A 791 20.14 -6.78 -48.22
C TYR A 791 18.85 -7.60 -48.38
N ALA A 792 18.83 -8.84 -47.89
CA ALA A 792 17.61 -9.63 -47.74
C ALA A 792 16.69 -8.95 -46.71
N LYS A 793 15.39 -9.27 -46.73
CA LYS A 793 14.45 -8.84 -45.69
C LYS A 793 14.98 -9.25 -44.31
N ALA A 794 14.97 -8.31 -43.36
CA ALA A 794 15.44 -8.52 -42.00
C ALA A 794 14.75 -9.71 -41.32
N VAL A 795 15.50 -10.43 -40.49
CA VAL A 795 14.99 -11.51 -39.64
C VAL A 795 15.28 -11.18 -38.18
N SER A 796 14.25 -11.25 -37.34
CA SER A 796 14.33 -10.99 -35.91
C SER A 796 14.43 -12.28 -35.10
N ALA A 797 15.26 -12.27 -34.05
CA ALA A 797 15.44 -13.37 -33.11
C ALA A 797 15.35 -12.84 -31.66
N PRO A 798 14.40 -13.30 -30.83
CA PRO A 798 13.30 -14.22 -31.19
C PRO A 798 12.32 -13.61 -32.21
N ALA A 799 11.59 -14.45 -32.94
CA ALA A 799 10.66 -14.02 -33.98
C ALA A 799 9.34 -13.47 -33.41
N ASN A 800 8.96 -13.92 -32.22
CA ASN A 800 7.88 -13.44 -31.37
C ASN A 800 8.23 -13.71 -29.89
N PHE A 801 7.59 -13.01 -28.97
CA PHE A 801 7.74 -13.18 -27.52
C PHE A 801 6.51 -12.68 -26.78
N THR A 802 6.28 -13.18 -25.57
CA THR A 802 5.39 -12.59 -24.57
C THR A 802 6.24 -11.83 -23.54
N LYS A 803 5.60 -11.01 -22.69
CA LYS A 803 6.24 -10.35 -21.54
C LYS A 803 7.07 -11.33 -20.69
N ALA A 804 6.47 -12.48 -20.33
CA ALA A 804 7.14 -13.54 -19.58
C ALA A 804 8.26 -14.26 -20.35
N SER A 805 8.15 -14.43 -21.68
CA SER A 805 9.15 -15.19 -22.44
C SER A 805 10.36 -14.37 -22.88
N LEU A 806 10.24 -13.04 -22.97
CA LEU A 806 11.39 -12.17 -23.26
C LEU A 806 12.32 -12.07 -22.05
N GLY A 807 11.78 -11.76 -20.88
CA GLY A 807 12.59 -11.47 -19.69
C GLY A 807 13.64 -10.39 -19.99
N SER A 808 14.91 -10.65 -19.68
CA SER A 808 16.03 -9.75 -19.97
C SER A 808 16.72 -10.01 -21.32
N ASN A 809 16.12 -10.77 -22.24
CA ASN A 809 16.73 -11.11 -23.52
C ASN A 809 16.67 -9.96 -24.54
N THR A 810 17.68 -9.84 -25.39
CA THR A 810 17.75 -8.85 -26.47
C THR A 810 17.14 -9.38 -27.76
N VAL A 811 16.27 -8.60 -28.41
CA VAL A 811 15.77 -8.91 -29.74
C VAL A 811 16.80 -8.49 -30.79
N THR A 812 17.39 -9.46 -31.49
CA THR A 812 18.38 -9.22 -32.54
C THR A 812 17.71 -9.13 -33.91
N ILE A 813 17.90 -8.04 -34.64
CA ILE A 813 17.43 -7.85 -36.02
C ILE A 813 18.61 -8.01 -37.00
N THR A 814 18.62 -9.06 -37.83
CA THR A 814 19.75 -9.38 -38.73
C THR A 814 19.40 -9.09 -40.19
N ASN A 815 20.25 -8.32 -40.88
CA ASN A 815 20.17 -8.11 -42.34
C ASN A 815 21.35 -8.79 -43.02
N LYS A 816 21.06 -9.56 -44.07
CA LYS A 816 22.04 -10.34 -44.80
C LYS A 816 22.31 -9.75 -46.18
N LEU A 817 23.58 -9.50 -46.50
CA LEU A 817 23.94 -8.90 -47.78
C LEU A 817 23.61 -9.83 -48.95
N LEU A 818 22.89 -9.31 -49.95
CA LEU A 818 22.67 -10.02 -51.20
C LEU A 818 23.93 -9.88 -52.06
N THR A 819 24.45 -11.00 -52.53
CA THR A 819 25.63 -11.05 -53.39
C THR A 819 25.44 -12.05 -54.53
N THR A 820 26.22 -11.90 -55.59
CA THR A 820 26.21 -12.77 -56.77
C THR A 820 27.62 -12.90 -57.34
N ASP A 821 27.86 -13.95 -58.11
CA ASP A 821 29.15 -14.20 -58.75
C ASP A 821 29.07 -13.83 -60.24
N TYR A 822 30.14 -13.28 -60.80
CA TYR A 822 30.27 -13.04 -62.23
C TYR A 822 31.45 -13.80 -62.81
N THR A 823 31.27 -14.49 -63.95
CA THR A 823 32.35 -15.21 -64.63
C THR A 823 32.42 -14.81 -66.10
N PHE A 824 33.61 -14.41 -66.53
CA PHE A 824 33.94 -14.20 -67.95
C PHE A 824 35.02 -15.18 -68.41
N LYS A 825 35.19 -15.33 -69.72
CA LYS A 825 36.25 -16.11 -70.35
C LYS A 825 37.33 -15.17 -70.89
N LYS A 826 38.59 -15.44 -70.54
CA LYS A 826 39.78 -14.74 -71.04
C LYS A 826 40.59 -15.65 -71.95
N VAL A 827 40.78 -15.22 -73.19
CA VAL A 827 41.40 -16.00 -74.27
C VAL A 827 42.42 -15.17 -75.07
N SER A 828 43.23 -15.85 -75.89
CA SER A 828 44.17 -15.28 -76.86
C SER A 828 43.43 -14.61 -78.04
N HIS A 829 44.17 -14.09 -79.03
CA HIS A 829 43.63 -13.33 -80.17
C HIS A 829 42.65 -14.13 -81.04
N ASP A 830 42.73 -15.46 -81.02
CA ASP A 830 41.87 -16.37 -81.78
C ASP A 830 40.44 -16.46 -81.23
N GLY A 831 40.18 -15.85 -80.07
CA GLY A 831 38.88 -15.87 -79.40
C GLY A 831 38.53 -17.20 -78.75
N LYS A 832 39.48 -18.14 -78.62
CA LYS A 832 39.23 -19.52 -78.17
C LYS A 832 40.26 -20.06 -77.19
N THR A 833 41.54 -19.81 -77.43
CA THR A 833 42.65 -20.45 -76.69
C THR A 833 42.88 -19.75 -75.33
N PRO A 834 42.77 -20.45 -74.18
CA PRO A 834 43.08 -19.88 -72.87
C PRO A 834 44.56 -19.54 -72.67
N PHE A 835 44.87 -18.60 -71.77
CA PHE A 835 46.25 -18.37 -71.30
C PHE A 835 46.66 -19.45 -70.28
N THR A 836 47.62 -20.29 -70.67
CA THR A 836 48.20 -21.35 -69.84
C THR A 836 49.70 -21.14 -69.61
N GLY A 837 50.19 -21.49 -68.43
CA GLY A 837 51.60 -21.26 -68.03
C GLY A 837 51.73 -20.18 -66.97
N THR A 838 52.91 -19.56 -66.89
CA THR A 838 53.27 -18.51 -65.90
C THR A 838 52.93 -17.10 -66.37
N ASP A 839 52.93 -16.85 -67.68
CA ASP A 839 52.64 -15.54 -68.28
C ASP A 839 51.13 -15.37 -68.54
N LYS A 840 50.38 -15.17 -67.47
CA LYS A 840 48.92 -15.01 -67.51
C LYS A 840 48.50 -13.55 -67.37
N PRO A 841 47.37 -13.16 -67.98
CA PRO A 841 46.76 -11.87 -67.69
C PRO A 841 46.25 -11.85 -66.25
N LYS A 842 46.42 -10.71 -65.58
CA LYS A 842 45.93 -10.49 -64.20
C LYS A 842 44.89 -9.38 -64.19
N PHE A 843 43.88 -9.54 -63.35
CA PHE A 843 42.76 -8.58 -63.25
C PHE A 843 42.64 -7.96 -61.86
N LYS A 844 42.38 -6.66 -61.86
CA LYS A 844 41.95 -5.87 -60.70
C LYS A 844 40.48 -5.51 -60.88
N VAL A 845 39.70 -5.66 -59.82
CA VAL A 845 38.28 -5.29 -59.79
C VAL A 845 38.09 -4.15 -58.81
N THR A 846 37.62 -3.01 -59.31
CA THR A 846 37.42 -1.78 -58.54
C THR A 846 35.96 -1.37 -58.59
N ARG A 847 35.30 -1.29 -57.43
CA ARG A 847 33.98 -0.67 -57.33
C ARG A 847 34.09 0.81 -57.66
N GLN A 848 33.26 1.30 -58.57
CA GLN A 848 33.20 2.72 -58.95
C GLN A 848 32.54 3.59 -57.86
N ALA A 849 32.95 4.85 -57.78
CA ALA A 849 32.25 5.86 -56.99
C ALA A 849 30.93 6.25 -57.67
N LYS A 850 29.81 5.65 -57.25
CA LYS A 850 28.48 5.79 -57.89
C LYS A 850 27.37 5.55 -56.85
N ASN A 851 26.25 6.23 -56.98
CA ASN A 851 25.07 6.10 -56.10
C ASN A 851 25.38 6.25 -54.60
N GLY A 852 26.28 7.17 -54.23
CA GLY A 852 26.69 7.41 -52.83
C GLY A 852 27.80 6.50 -52.31
N LEU A 853 28.19 5.46 -53.05
CA LEU A 853 29.31 4.59 -52.70
C LEU A 853 30.66 5.22 -53.08
N SER A 854 31.69 4.96 -52.28
CA SER A 854 33.08 5.35 -52.58
C SER A 854 33.75 4.40 -53.58
N GLU A 855 34.81 4.86 -54.26
CA GLU A 855 35.67 3.96 -55.03
C GLU A 855 36.39 2.98 -54.09
N ARG A 856 36.44 1.69 -54.44
CA ARG A 856 37.12 0.67 -53.61
C ARG A 856 37.68 -0.48 -54.43
N ILE A 857 38.93 -0.86 -54.18
CA ILE A 857 39.51 -2.09 -54.75
C ILE A 857 38.92 -3.30 -54.01
N VAL A 858 38.33 -4.22 -54.76
CA VAL A 858 37.60 -5.38 -54.24
C VAL A 858 38.43 -6.66 -54.41
N TYR A 859 39.10 -6.78 -55.56
CA TYR A 859 40.01 -7.87 -55.89
C TYR A 859 41.23 -7.34 -56.65
N THR A 860 42.37 -8.00 -56.46
CA THR A 860 43.61 -7.81 -57.23
C THR A 860 44.12 -9.16 -57.71
N ASP A 861 44.94 -9.14 -58.75
CA ASP A 861 45.71 -10.28 -59.25
C ASP A 861 44.88 -11.56 -59.56
N ILE A 862 43.61 -11.40 -59.94
CA ILE A 862 42.80 -12.54 -60.38
C ILE A 862 43.37 -13.05 -61.71
N GLU A 863 43.75 -14.32 -61.77
CA GLU A 863 44.22 -14.98 -62.98
C GLU A 863 43.11 -15.85 -63.61
N PRO A 864 43.16 -16.09 -64.94
CA PRO A 864 42.33 -17.12 -65.56
C PRO A 864 42.72 -18.52 -65.08
N LYS A 865 41.69 -19.35 -64.86
CA LYS A 865 41.79 -20.80 -64.69
C LYS A 865 42.23 -21.45 -66.02
N THR A 866 42.57 -22.73 -65.99
CA THR A 866 43.07 -23.49 -67.17
C THR A 866 42.07 -23.55 -68.33
N ASP A 867 40.77 -23.40 -68.06
CA ASP A 867 39.70 -23.31 -69.06
C ASP A 867 39.46 -21.88 -69.57
N GLY A 868 40.28 -20.92 -69.15
CA GLY A 868 40.16 -19.49 -69.43
C GLY A 868 39.14 -18.76 -68.58
N SER A 869 38.45 -19.40 -67.62
CA SER A 869 37.45 -18.70 -66.79
C SER A 869 38.11 -17.81 -65.73
N VAL A 870 37.56 -16.59 -65.58
CA VAL A 870 37.87 -15.64 -64.52
C VAL A 870 36.58 -15.43 -63.73
N THR A 871 36.55 -15.88 -62.49
CA THR A 871 35.38 -15.77 -61.58
C THR A 871 35.63 -14.67 -60.56
N ILE A 872 34.67 -13.76 -60.42
CA ILE A 872 34.65 -12.71 -59.40
C ILE A 872 33.47 -13.02 -58.48
N GLU A 873 33.76 -13.43 -57.25
CA GLU A 873 32.75 -13.93 -56.32
C GLU A 873 32.12 -12.80 -55.48
N LYS A 874 30.94 -13.07 -54.91
CA LYS A 874 30.30 -12.30 -53.83
C LYS A 874 30.24 -10.79 -54.08
N LEU A 875 29.85 -10.38 -55.28
CA LEU A 875 29.59 -8.97 -55.60
C LEU A 875 28.16 -8.58 -55.15
N PRO A 876 27.99 -7.60 -54.25
CA PRO A 876 26.68 -7.01 -53.97
C PRO A 876 26.27 -5.99 -55.05
N ILE A 877 25.14 -5.33 -54.84
CA ILE A 877 24.66 -4.23 -55.69
C ILE A 877 25.74 -3.13 -55.86
N GLY A 878 26.02 -2.74 -57.10
CA GLY A 878 27.08 -1.78 -57.41
C GLY A 878 27.61 -1.87 -58.83
N SER A 879 28.51 -0.95 -59.19
CA SER A 879 29.22 -0.94 -60.47
C SER A 879 30.71 -1.24 -60.25
N TYR A 880 31.27 -2.14 -61.04
CA TYR A 880 32.63 -2.66 -60.87
C TYR A 880 33.41 -2.61 -62.18
N THR A 881 34.50 -1.83 -62.20
CA THR A 881 35.45 -1.81 -63.31
C THR A 881 36.40 -3.00 -63.19
N VAL A 882 36.48 -3.81 -64.24
CA VAL A 882 37.51 -4.83 -64.42
C VAL A 882 38.63 -4.24 -65.28
N GLU A 883 39.84 -4.20 -64.74
CA GLU A 883 41.05 -3.75 -65.42
C GLU A 883 42.05 -4.92 -65.55
N GLU A 884 42.67 -5.06 -66.72
CA GLU A 884 43.84 -5.93 -66.89
C GLU A 884 45.10 -5.21 -66.38
N THR A 885 45.69 -5.70 -65.30
CA THR A 885 46.87 -5.12 -64.64
C THR A 885 48.18 -5.73 -65.13
N THR A 886 48.16 -7.00 -65.51
CA THR A 886 49.29 -7.67 -66.17
C THR A 886 48.85 -8.09 -67.57
N VAL A 887 49.57 -7.61 -68.57
CA VAL A 887 49.35 -7.96 -69.99
C VAL A 887 50.33 -9.07 -70.35
N PRO A 888 49.87 -10.20 -70.91
CA PRO A 888 50.75 -11.26 -71.39
C PRO A 888 51.78 -10.75 -72.40
N ILE A 889 52.96 -11.36 -72.38
CA ILE A 889 54.05 -11.04 -73.28
C ILE A 889 53.57 -11.18 -74.74
N GLY A 890 54.04 -10.28 -75.60
CA GLY A 890 53.65 -10.23 -77.01
C GLY A 890 52.26 -9.64 -77.32
N HIS A 891 51.45 -9.33 -76.31
CA HIS A 891 50.06 -8.89 -76.50
C HIS A 891 49.84 -7.38 -76.27
N ASN A 892 48.65 -6.89 -76.62
CA ASN A 892 48.12 -5.58 -76.25
C ASN A 892 47.22 -5.69 -75.00
N LYS A 893 47.17 -4.63 -74.17
CA LYS A 893 46.28 -4.53 -72.99
C LYS A 893 44.81 -4.58 -73.39
N LEU A 894 44.02 -5.37 -72.68
CA LEU A 894 42.56 -5.37 -72.77
C LEU A 894 41.96 -4.03 -72.29
N SER A 895 40.99 -3.50 -73.02
CA SER A 895 40.22 -2.34 -72.58
C SER A 895 39.34 -2.68 -71.37
N ASN A 896 39.32 -1.81 -70.36
CA ASN A 896 38.51 -2.00 -69.16
C ASN A 896 37.02 -2.15 -69.52
N PHE A 897 36.31 -3.02 -68.80
CA PHE A 897 34.85 -3.17 -68.91
C PHE A 897 34.19 -3.07 -67.52
N THR A 898 32.88 -2.82 -67.51
CA THR A 898 32.13 -2.62 -66.26
C THR A 898 31.10 -3.72 -66.06
N ILE A 899 31.11 -4.35 -64.89
CA ILE A 899 30.06 -5.22 -64.38
C ILE A 899 29.11 -4.37 -63.56
N GLU A 900 27.84 -4.29 -63.97
CA GLU A 900 26.78 -3.65 -63.21
C GLU A 900 25.97 -4.75 -62.50
N VAL A 901 25.93 -4.69 -61.17
CA VAL A 901 25.17 -5.60 -60.31
C VAL A 901 23.90 -4.89 -59.83
N ALA A 902 22.75 -5.40 -60.24
CA ALA A 902 21.45 -4.84 -59.95
C ALA A 902 20.58 -5.80 -59.12
N GLU A 903 19.68 -5.23 -58.32
CA GLU A 903 18.71 -5.97 -57.49
C GLU A 903 17.43 -6.27 -58.28
N ASN A 904 16.77 -7.41 -58.02
CA ASN A 904 15.44 -7.66 -58.57
C ASN A 904 14.35 -6.80 -57.88
N SER A 905 13.22 -6.63 -58.57
CA SER A 905 12.06 -5.90 -58.07
C SER A 905 11.46 -6.49 -56.77
N ALA A 906 11.71 -7.77 -56.47
CA ALA A 906 11.28 -8.42 -55.24
C ALA A 906 12.24 -8.21 -54.04
N GLY A 907 13.45 -7.70 -54.26
CA GLY A 907 14.44 -7.49 -53.20
C GLY A 907 15.01 -8.77 -52.58
N THR A 908 15.04 -9.86 -53.33
CA THR A 908 15.46 -11.20 -52.87
C THR A 908 16.78 -11.68 -53.46
N ALA A 909 17.24 -11.08 -54.55
CA ALA A 909 18.49 -11.44 -55.22
C ALA A 909 19.11 -10.27 -56.00
N VAL A 910 20.41 -10.37 -56.26
CA VAL A 910 21.16 -9.46 -57.14
C VAL A 910 21.77 -10.22 -58.32
N PHE A 911 21.92 -9.54 -59.45
CA PHE A 911 22.33 -10.11 -60.73
C PHE A 911 23.40 -9.24 -61.38
N ALA A 912 24.52 -9.86 -61.75
CA ALA A 912 25.62 -9.21 -62.44
C ALA A 912 25.44 -9.25 -63.95
N THR A 913 25.65 -8.12 -64.62
CA THR A 913 25.57 -7.98 -66.08
C THR A 913 26.71 -7.14 -66.62
N VAL A 914 27.08 -7.34 -67.88
CA VAL A 914 27.97 -6.44 -68.64
C VAL A 914 27.20 -5.97 -69.86
N ALA A 915 27.15 -4.64 -70.08
CA ALA A 915 26.38 -4.01 -71.16
C ALA A 915 24.89 -4.48 -71.24
N GLY A 916 24.28 -4.79 -70.10
CA GLY A 916 22.90 -5.28 -70.00
C GLY A 916 22.69 -6.77 -70.34
N GLN A 917 23.76 -7.54 -70.60
CA GLN A 917 23.68 -8.98 -70.81
C GLN A 917 24.27 -9.76 -69.62
N GLY A 918 23.60 -10.84 -69.22
CA GLY A 918 23.99 -11.71 -68.09
C GLY A 918 24.75 -12.98 -68.48
N SER A 919 24.97 -13.22 -69.78
CA SER A 919 25.63 -14.42 -70.29
C SER A 919 27.13 -14.22 -70.49
N GLN A 920 27.87 -15.34 -70.45
CA GLN A 920 29.33 -15.44 -70.29
C GLN A 920 30.13 -14.61 -71.32
N LEU A 921 30.56 -13.41 -70.92
CA LEU A 921 31.41 -12.53 -71.71
C LEU A 921 32.71 -13.24 -72.09
N VAL A 922 33.11 -13.16 -73.36
CA VAL A 922 34.43 -13.60 -73.84
C VAL A 922 35.25 -12.37 -74.21
N VAL A 923 36.41 -12.19 -73.57
CA VAL A 923 37.37 -11.12 -73.85
C VAL A 923 38.70 -11.70 -74.32
N SER A 924 39.29 -11.09 -75.34
CA SER A 924 40.58 -11.50 -75.92
C SER A 924 41.62 -10.41 -75.85
N ASN A 925 42.90 -10.80 -75.72
CA ASN A 925 43.99 -9.88 -76.01
C ASN A 925 44.41 -10.04 -77.46
N LYS A 926 44.63 -8.92 -78.15
CA LYS A 926 45.18 -8.93 -79.51
C LYS A 926 46.69 -9.10 -79.40
N LEU A 927 47.22 -10.19 -79.94
CA LEU A 927 48.65 -10.38 -80.17
C LEU A 927 49.17 -9.23 -81.06
N ARG A 928 50.34 -8.70 -80.75
CA ARG A 928 50.98 -7.66 -81.56
C ARG A 928 51.54 -8.27 -82.85
N ASP A 929 51.49 -7.50 -83.94
CA ASP A 929 52.09 -7.91 -85.21
C ASP A 929 53.59 -8.15 -85.01
N PHE A 930 54.11 -9.19 -85.65
CA PHE A 930 55.52 -9.57 -85.61
C PHE A 930 56.34 -8.83 -86.67
N THR A 931 57.64 -8.77 -86.40
CA THR A 931 58.67 -8.29 -87.33
C THR A 931 59.66 -9.41 -87.59
N LEU A 932 59.97 -9.68 -88.86
CA LEU A 932 61.07 -10.57 -89.26
C LEU A 932 62.23 -9.73 -89.78
N GLU A 933 63.39 -9.84 -89.14
CA GLU A 933 64.65 -9.28 -89.62
C GLU A 933 65.53 -10.41 -90.16
N VAL A 934 65.88 -10.34 -91.45
CA VAL A 934 66.75 -11.32 -92.10
C VAL A 934 68.14 -10.71 -92.24
N PHE A 935 69.14 -11.28 -91.59
CA PHE A 935 70.54 -10.88 -91.71
C PHE A 935 71.23 -11.76 -92.75
N LYS A 936 71.83 -11.15 -93.78
CA LYS A 936 72.58 -11.87 -94.81
C LYS A 936 74.07 -11.78 -94.49
N VAL A 937 74.69 -12.94 -94.31
CA VAL A 937 76.12 -13.06 -94.00
C VAL A 937 76.83 -14.04 -94.93
N ASP A 938 78.16 -14.03 -94.92
CA ASP A 938 79.00 -15.12 -95.43
C ASP A 938 79.40 -16.11 -94.32
N SER A 939 80.33 -17.01 -94.62
CA SER A 939 80.82 -18.04 -93.70
C SER A 939 81.73 -17.52 -92.57
N GLU A 940 82.11 -16.25 -92.56
CA GLU A 940 82.86 -15.60 -91.48
C GLU A 940 81.93 -14.71 -90.61
N ASP A 941 80.61 -14.79 -90.85
CA ASP A 941 79.55 -13.95 -90.28
C ASP A 941 79.58 -12.48 -90.70
N ASP A 942 80.36 -12.13 -91.72
CA ASP A 942 80.46 -10.75 -92.24
C ASP A 942 79.23 -10.37 -93.11
N PRO A 943 78.73 -9.12 -93.06
CA PRO A 943 77.51 -8.72 -93.76
C PRO A 943 77.62 -8.76 -95.28
N LEU A 944 76.89 -9.67 -95.92
CA LEU A 944 76.97 -9.93 -97.35
C LEU A 944 75.87 -9.19 -98.14
N ASN A 945 76.27 -8.27 -99.01
CA ASN A 945 75.38 -7.46 -99.85
C ASN A 945 75.03 -8.14 -101.19
N GLY A 946 74.01 -7.63 -101.87
CA GLY A 946 73.59 -8.08 -103.21
C GLY A 946 72.49 -9.14 -103.23
N ALA A 947 72.07 -9.65 -102.07
CA ALA A 947 70.97 -10.60 -101.97
C ALA A 947 69.60 -9.93 -102.22
N SER A 948 68.59 -10.72 -102.56
CA SER A 948 67.19 -10.31 -102.48
C SER A 948 66.32 -11.42 -101.91
N PHE A 949 65.35 -11.06 -101.07
CA PHE A 949 64.49 -12.01 -100.36
C PHE A 949 63.02 -11.76 -100.62
N LYS A 950 62.28 -12.84 -100.88
CA LYS A 950 60.82 -12.85 -100.93
C LYS A 950 60.28 -13.55 -99.69
N LEU A 951 59.39 -12.89 -98.96
CA LEU A 951 58.60 -13.51 -97.90
C LEU A 951 57.14 -13.63 -98.36
N THR A 952 56.63 -14.86 -98.38
CA THR A 952 55.21 -15.17 -98.59
C THR A 952 54.59 -15.68 -97.28
N GLY A 953 53.29 -15.46 -97.09
CA GLY A 953 52.60 -15.80 -95.84
C GLY A 953 51.07 -15.77 -95.92
N PRO A 954 50.37 -15.89 -94.78
CA PRO A 954 48.92 -15.95 -94.71
C PRO A 954 48.26 -14.64 -95.18
N ASN A 955 46.97 -14.72 -95.52
CA ASN A 955 46.15 -13.56 -95.92
C ASN A 955 46.69 -12.77 -97.12
N GLY A 956 47.45 -13.41 -98.01
CA GLY A 956 48.04 -12.78 -99.19
C GLY A 956 49.25 -11.90 -98.88
N TYR A 957 49.93 -12.12 -97.75
CA TYR A 957 51.21 -11.47 -97.47
C TYR A 957 52.25 -11.94 -98.50
N ASP A 958 52.65 -11.05 -99.39
CA ASP A 958 53.72 -11.25 -100.36
C ASP A 958 54.55 -9.97 -100.44
N ARG A 959 55.83 -10.03 -100.06
CA ARG A 959 56.78 -8.92 -100.17
C ARG A 959 58.13 -9.42 -100.65
N THR A 960 58.73 -8.68 -101.58
CA THR A 960 60.14 -8.84 -101.98
C THR A 960 60.93 -7.61 -101.59
N LEU A 961 62.07 -7.81 -100.94
CA LEU A 961 63.03 -6.76 -100.58
C LEU A 961 64.34 -7.03 -101.30
N PHE A 962 64.93 -5.99 -101.87
CA PHE A 962 66.10 -6.07 -102.76
C PHE A 962 67.30 -5.36 -102.15
N SER A 963 68.50 -5.88 -102.43
CA SER A 963 69.81 -5.24 -102.22
C SER A 963 70.09 -4.72 -100.80
N GLY A 964 70.85 -5.51 -100.04
CA GLY A 964 71.42 -5.12 -98.75
C GLY A 964 71.98 -6.34 -98.02
N SER A 965 72.43 -6.15 -96.78
CA SER A 965 72.81 -7.22 -95.85
C SER A 965 71.80 -7.44 -94.71
N THR A 966 70.71 -6.66 -94.66
CA THR A 966 69.64 -6.81 -93.66
C THR A 966 68.28 -6.44 -94.26
N PHE A 967 67.26 -7.27 -94.04
CA PHE A 967 65.94 -7.15 -94.66
C PHE A 967 64.84 -7.21 -93.60
N ASN A 968 64.04 -6.15 -93.47
CA ASN A 968 63.03 -6.01 -92.42
C ASN A 968 61.59 -6.14 -92.98
N PHE A 969 60.94 -7.25 -92.62
CA PHE A 969 59.54 -7.54 -92.92
C PHE A 969 58.67 -7.19 -91.71
N THR A 970 57.60 -6.42 -91.91
CA THR A 970 56.73 -5.87 -90.85
C THR A 970 55.28 -6.29 -91.05
N GLY A 971 54.51 -6.38 -89.96
CA GLY A 971 53.08 -6.70 -90.03
C GLY A 971 52.79 -8.20 -90.16
N LEU A 972 53.70 -9.06 -89.69
CA LEU A 972 53.50 -10.51 -89.71
C LEU A 972 52.46 -10.89 -88.64
N LYS A 973 51.55 -11.79 -88.99
CA LYS A 973 50.44 -12.25 -88.15
C LYS A 973 50.48 -13.78 -88.05
N PRO A 974 49.84 -14.39 -87.05
CA PRO A 974 49.73 -15.85 -86.92
C PRO A 974 49.41 -16.57 -88.24
N GLY A 975 50.16 -17.65 -88.51
CA GLY A 975 50.12 -18.44 -89.73
C GLY A 975 51.51 -18.79 -90.28
N ASN A 976 51.52 -19.45 -91.44
CA ASN A 976 52.72 -20.06 -92.03
C ASN A 976 53.38 -19.11 -93.03
N TYR A 977 54.69 -18.92 -92.91
CA TYR A 977 55.51 -18.09 -93.77
C TYR A 977 56.58 -18.92 -94.49
N ALA A 978 56.91 -18.52 -95.72
CA ALA A 978 58.00 -19.08 -96.50
C ALA A 978 58.89 -17.95 -97.04
N LEU A 979 60.15 -17.96 -96.62
CA LEU A 979 61.22 -17.06 -97.04
C LEU A 979 62.04 -17.72 -98.16
N ILE A 980 62.25 -17.01 -99.26
CA ILE A 980 63.00 -17.48 -100.44
C ILE A 980 64.09 -16.45 -100.77
N GLU A 981 65.34 -16.89 -100.92
CA GLU A 981 66.40 -16.08 -101.52
C GLU A 981 66.21 -16.09 -103.05
N ILE A 982 65.83 -14.95 -103.63
CA ILE A 982 65.52 -14.81 -105.06
C ILE A 982 66.78 -14.47 -105.86
N THR A 983 67.66 -13.66 -105.28
CA THR A 983 68.98 -13.33 -105.84
C THR A 983 70.04 -13.75 -104.85
N VAL A 984 70.89 -14.69 -105.27
CA VAL A 984 72.10 -15.07 -104.55
C VAL A 984 73.22 -14.10 -104.96
N PRO A 985 73.99 -13.51 -104.04
CA PRO A 985 75.15 -12.67 -104.35
C PRO A 985 76.18 -13.37 -105.25
N ASP A 986 76.76 -12.62 -106.20
CA ASP A 986 77.76 -13.12 -107.14
C ASP A 986 78.97 -13.76 -106.44
N GLY A 987 79.35 -14.96 -106.90
CA GLY A 987 80.46 -15.73 -106.31
C GLY A 987 80.08 -16.61 -105.12
N TYR A 988 78.82 -16.60 -104.68
CA TYR A 988 78.35 -17.39 -103.54
C TYR A 988 77.29 -18.45 -103.91
N THR A 989 77.16 -19.48 -103.08
CA THR A 989 76.06 -20.45 -103.08
C THR A 989 75.08 -20.10 -101.96
N GLY A 990 73.84 -19.79 -102.32
CA GLY A 990 72.78 -19.41 -101.38
C GLY A 990 71.80 -20.52 -101.03
N LEU A 991 70.67 -20.12 -100.43
CA LEU A 991 69.61 -21.02 -100.01
C LEU A 991 69.03 -21.82 -101.18
N LYS A 992 69.03 -23.15 -101.05
CA LYS A 992 68.32 -24.04 -101.97
C LYS A 992 66.93 -24.32 -101.43
N GLY A 993 65.93 -23.68 -102.03
CA GLY A 993 64.53 -23.81 -101.65
C GLY A 993 64.07 -22.71 -100.68
N GLU A 994 62.98 -22.99 -99.98
CA GLU A 994 62.30 -22.08 -99.07
C GLU A 994 62.60 -22.42 -97.60
N SER A 995 62.81 -21.40 -96.75
CA SER A 995 62.85 -21.53 -95.29
C SER A 995 61.47 -21.22 -94.73
N LYS A 996 60.86 -22.19 -94.04
CA LYS A 996 59.51 -22.07 -93.47
C LYS A 996 59.53 -21.91 -91.96
N PHE A 997 58.72 -20.97 -91.49
CA PHE A 997 58.38 -20.82 -90.08
C PHE A 997 56.90 -20.48 -89.93
N ARG A 998 56.35 -20.76 -88.76
CA ARG A 998 54.96 -20.55 -88.42
C ARG A 998 54.87 -19.74 -87.14
N ILE A 999 54.08 -18.68 -87.19
CA ILE A 999 53.69 -17.91 -86.00
C ILE A 999 52.41 -18.55 -85.44
N GLU A 1000 52.47 -19.12 -84.24
CA GLU A 1000 51.36 -19.84 -83.62
C GLU A 1000 50.30 -18.91 -83.00
N ASN A 1001 49.17 -19.49 -82.59
CA ASN A 1001 48.04 -18.75 -81.98
C ASN A 1001 48.29 -18.28 -80.53
N ASP A 1002 49.41 -18.65 -79.92
CA ASP A 1002 49.93 -18.09 -78.67
C ASP A 1002 51.12 -17.13 -78.89
N GLY A 1003 51.56 -16.94 -80.14
CA GLY A 1003 52.73 -16.17 -80.51
C GLY A 1003 54.06 -16.92 -80.43
N SER A 1004 54.07 -18.21 -80.07
CA SER A 1004 55.27 -19.04 -80.22
C SER A 1004 55.63 -19.21 -81.70
N ILE A 1005 56.91 -19.46 -81.99
CA ILE A 1005 57.42 -19.62 -83.36
C ILE A 1005 57.87 -21.07 -83.55
N THR A 1006 57.26 -21.75 -84.51
CA THR A 1006 57.64 -23.11 -84.94
C THR A 1006 58.40 -23.00 -86.25
N TYR A 1007 59.65 -23.48 -86.30
CA TYR A 1007 60.44 -23.51 -87.53
C TYR A 1007 60.32 -24.89 -88.19
N GLU A 1008 59.97 -24.94 -89.47
CA GLU A 1008 59.63 -26.18 -90.18
C GLU A 1008 60.79 -26.69 -91.06
N THR A 1009 61.84 -25.88 -91.29
CA THR A 1009 62.92 -26.20 -92.25
C THR A 1009 64.29 -26.25 -91.59
N ASN A 1010 64.82 -27.46 -91.39
CA ASN A 1010 66.19 -27.65 -90.90
C ASN A 1010 67.22 -27.45 -92.03
N ASN A 1011 67.62 -26.20 -92.27
CA ASN A 1011 68.63 -25.83 -93.27
C ASN A 1011 69.92 -25.37 -92.56
N PRO A 1012 71.09 -25.99 -92.80
CA PRO A 1012 72.34 -25.65 -92.12
C PRO A 1012 72.89 -24.26 -92.43
N LEU A 1013 72.31 -23.54 -93.40
CA LEU A 1013 72.63 -22.15 -93.74
C LEU A 1013 71.72 -21.12 -93.05
N VAL A 1014 70.78 -21.58 -92.21
CA VAL A 1014 69.82 -20.72 -91.50
C VAL A 1014 70.04 -20.86 -89.99
N ARG A 1015 70.24 -19.73 -89.31
CA ARG A 1015 70.31 -19.69 -87.83
C ARG A 1015 69.18 -18.80 -87.31
N GLU A 1016 68.38 -19.34 -86.40
CA GLU A 1016 67.06 -18.83 -86.07
C GLU A 1016 67.03 -18.28 -84.64
N ARG A 1017 66.43 -17.11 -84.44
CA ARG A 1017 66.16 -16.54 -83.11
C ARG A 1017 64.79 -15.88 -83.11
N SER A 1018 64.03 -16.05 -82.04
CA SER A 1018 62.75 -15.34 -81.87
C SER A 1018 62.55 -14.92 -80.43
N SER A 1019 61.96 -13.74 -80.24
CA SER A 1019 61.62 -13.17 -78.94
C SER A 1019 60.19 -12.65 -78.94
N LEU A 1020 59.33 -13.29 -78.15
CA LEU A 1020 57.94 -12.89 -77.97
C LEU A 1020 57.81 -11.54 -77.22
N ALA A 1021 58.82 -11.14 -76.44
CA ALA A 1021 58.83 -9.85 -75.74
C ALA A 1021 58.64 -8.67 -76.71
N ASN A 1022 59.38 -8.72 -77.83
CA ASN A 1022 59.40 -7.69 -78.86
C ASN A 1022 58.62 -8.10 -80.12
N ASN A 1023 57.96 -9.28 -80.13
CA ASN A 1023 57.35 -9.91 -81.31
C ASN A 1023 58.33 -9.95 -82.50
N LYS A 1024 59.60 -10.28 -82.23
CA LYS A 1024 60.68 -10.24 -83.23
C LYS A 1024 61.13 -11.65 -83.60
N ILE A 1025 61.30 -11.88 -84.88
CA ILE A 1025 61.92 -13.05 -85.49
C ILE A 1025 63.20 -12.54 -86.17
N GLU A 1026 64.30 -13.26 -86.00
CA GLU A 1026 65.59 -12.98 -86.62
C GLU A 1026 66.06 -14.26 -87.33
N LEU A 1027 66.34 -14.15 -88.63
CA LEU A 1027 66.88 -15.25 -89.43
C LEU A 1027 68.23 -14.81 -89.99
N ILE A 1028 69.31 -15.47 -89.55
CA ILE A 1028 70.64 -15.25 -90.10
C ILE A 1028 70.86 -16.26 -91.22
N ILE A 1029 71.07 -15.77 -92.44
CA ILE A 1029 71.22 -16.55 -93.66
C ILE A 1029 72.68 -16.49 -94.11
N GLU A 1030 73.38 -17.62 -94.04
CA GLU A 1030 74.78 -17.80 -94.46
C GLU A 1030 74.84 -18.21 -95.94
N ASN A 1031 75.68 -17.57 -96.75
CA ASN A 1031 76.03 -18.11 -98.08
C ASN A 1031 77.51 -18.50 -98.14
N LYS A 1032 77.83 -19.55 -98.87
CA LYS A 1032 79.19 -20.10 -98.96
C LYS A 1032 79.84 -19.72 -100.28
N LEU A 1033 81.08 -19.21 -100.22
CA LEU A 1033 81.84 -18.83 -101.41
C LEU A 1033 82.05 -20.03 -102.35
N ILE A 1034 81.97 -19.80 -103.67
CA ILE A 1034 82.19 -20.83 -104.69
C ILE A 1034 83.71 -21.00 -104.89
N ILE A 1035 84.28 -22.05 -104.31
CA ILE A 1035 85.72 -22.37 -104.44
C ILE A 1035 85.96 -23.27 -105.66
N SER A 1036 86.61 -22.71 -106.69
CA SER A 1036 87.17 -23.49 -107.81
C SER A 1036 88.59 -23.97 -107.45
N THR A 1037 88.89 -25.25 -107.65
CA THR A 1037 90.11 -25.91 -107.17
C THR A 1037 91.37 -25.59 -107.97
N GLY A 1038 92.50 -25.30 -107.30
CA GLY A 1038 93.83 -25.60 -107.87
C GLY A 1038 95.02 -24.72 -107.43
N ALA A 1039 95.58 -24.94 -106.23
CA ALA A 1039 97.03 -24.84 -105.94
C ALA A 1039 97.38 -25.29 -104.49
N LEU A 1040 98.49 -26.01 -104.34
CA LEU A 1040 99.27 -26.24 -103.11
C LEU A 1040 100.69 -25.64 -103.37
N PRO A 1041 101.60 -25.43 -102.38
CA PRO A 1041 101.63 -25.89 -100.97
C PRO A 1041 101.63 -24.67 -99.99
N SER A 1042 101.89 -24.71 -98.67
CA SER A 1042 102.88 -25.50 -97.89
C SER A 1042 102.60 -25.53 -96.38
N THR A 1043 103.40 -26.33 -95.68
CA THR A 1043 103.28 -26.80 -94.28
C THR A 1043 103.62 -25.77 -93.20
N GLY A 1044 103.06 -25.93 -91.98
CA GLY A 1044 103.78 -25.53 -90.76
C GLY A 1044 102.99 -25.47 -89.43
N SER A 1045 103.45 -26.23 -88.44
CA SER A 1045 103.36 -26.00 -86.97
C SER A 1045 101.96 -25.88 -86.32
N ILE A 1046 101.45 -26.83 -85.51
CA ILE A 1046 101.88 -27.25 -84.15
C ILE A 1046 101.60 -26.20 -83.05
N GLY A 1047 100.85 -26.63 -82.03
CA GLY A 1047 100.77 -26.03 -80.68
C GLY A 1047 99.59 -25.07 -80.48
N GLY A 1048 98.86 -25.11 -79.37
CA GLY A 1048 98.97 -25.99 -78.20
C GLY A 1048 97.93 -25.64 -77.13
N ALA A 1049 97.91 -26.45 -76.08
CA ALA A 1049 97.12 -26.35 -74.85
C ALA A 1049 96.66 -24.95 -74.38
N HIS A 1050 95.51 -24.88 -73.68
CA HIS A 1050 95.47 -24.79 -72.20
C HIS A 1050 94.00 -24.74 -71.71
N THR A 1051 93.49 -25.77 -71.00
CA THR A 1051 93.41 -25.92 -69.52
C THR A 1051 92.56 -24.85 -68.81
N LYS A 1052 91.76 -25.12 -67.75
CA LYS A 1052 91.45 -26.34 -66.97
C LYS A 1052 90.38 -25.97 -65.92
N THR A 1053 89.68 -26.98 -65.36
CA THR A 1053 89.14 -27.02 -63.97
C THR A 1053 88.06 -25.96 -63.59
N ALA A 1054 87.22 -26.14 -62.56
CA ALA A 1054 87.17 -27.18 -61.53
C ALA A 1054 85.72 -27.41 -61.02
N PHE A 1055 85.38 -28.68 -60.73
CA PHE A 1055 85.00 -29.18 -59.39
C PHE A 1055 83.89 -28.43 -58.59
N VAL A 1056 82.73 -29.08 -58.30
CA VAL A 1056 82.45 -29.95 -57.09
C VAL A 1056 81.80 -29.16 -55.94
N PHE A 1057 80.93 -29.66 -55.04
CA PHE A 1057 80.20 -30.93 -54.87
C PHE A 1057 79.11 -30.74 -53.75
N ILE A 1058 78.19 -31.71 -53.62
CA ILE A 1058 77.64 -32.30 -52.36
C ILE A 1058 76.91 -31.42 -51.30
N GLY A 1059 75.86 -32.01 -50.69
CA GLY A 1059 75.42 -31.70 -49.31
C GLY A 1059 73.89 -31.67 -49.16
N ILE A 1060 73.16 -32.79 -49.31
CA ILE A 1060 72.90 -33.83 -48.29
C ILE A 1060 72.32 -33.29 -46.97
N GLY A 1061 70.98 -33.34 -46.86
CA GLY A 1061 70.19 -33.75 -45.68
C GLY A 1061 70.47 -33.12 -44.29
N VAL A 1062 69.98 -33.65 -43.17
CA VAL A 1062 69.01 -34.74 -42.88
C VAL A 1062 68.28 -34.35 -41.56
N LEU A 1063 67.26 -35.13 -41.16
CA LEU A 1063 66.63 -35.25 -39.83
C LEU A 1063 65.42 -34.33 -39.58
N LEU A 1064 64.19 -34.87 -39.46
CA LEU A 1064 63.66 -35.81 -38.43
C LEU A 1064 63.65 -35.14 -37.04
N SER A 1065 62.53 -34.67 -36.49
CA SER A 1065 61.27 -35.37 -36.12
C SER A 1065 61.31 -36.08 -34.76
N PHE A 1066 60.14 -36.10 -34.10
CA PHE A 1066 59.83 -36.63 -32.77
C PHE A 1066 60.39 -35.84 -31.58
N GLY A 1067 59.61 -35.64 -30.50
CA GLY A 1067 58.20 -35.99 -30.31
C GLY A 1067 57.82 -36.13 -28.83
N SER A 1068 56.55 -36.48 -28.58
CA SER A 1068 55.98 -36.87 -27.27
C SER A 1068 55.83 -35.69 -26.28
N LEU A 1069 54.63 -35.32 -25.80
CA LEU A 1069 53.79 -36.06 -24.82
C LEU A 1069 54.66 -36.50 -23.62
N TYR A 1070 54.46 -36.06 -22.37
CA TYR A 1070 53.37 -36.41 -21.44
C TYR A 1070 53.73 -35.67 -20.11
N PHE A 1071 52.87 -35.09 -19.26
CA PHE A 1071 51.41 -34.98 -19.14
C PHE A 1071 51.10 -33.68 -18.33
N ASN A 1072 49.93 -33.04 -18.39
CA ASN A 1072 48.82 -33.14 -17.41
C ASN A 1072 49.26 -33.54 -15.97
N TRP A 1073 48.85 -32.90 -14.87
CA TRP A 1073 47.73 -32.00 -14.56
C TRP A 1073 48.06 -31.44 -13.15
N LYS A 1074 47.72 -30.22 -12.71
CA LYS A 1074 46.36 -29.77 -12.38
C LYS A 1074 46.45 -28.36 -11.73
N LYS A 1075 45.41 -27.53 -11.97
CA LYS A 1075 44.84 -26.38 -11.21
C LYS A 1075 45.58 -25.86 -9.94
N THR A 1076 45.51 -24.57 -9.58
CA THR A 1076 44.30 -23.71 -9.58
C THR A 1076 44.66 -22.22 -9.39
N ASN A 1077 43.77 -21.31 -9.85
CA ASN A 1077 43.69 -19.86 -9.55
C ASN A 1077 44.93 -19.03 -9.98
N ILE A 1078 44.84 -18.12 -10.95
CA ILE A 1078 43.87 -17.01 -11.10
C ILE A 1078 43.28 -16.96 -12.52
#